data_AF-A0A5B8MM25-F1
#
_entry.id   AF-A0A5B8MM25-F1
#
_cell.length_a   1.000
_cell.length_b   1.000
_cell.length_c   1.000
_cell.angle_alpha   90.00
_cell.angle_beta   90.00
_cell.angle_gamma   90.00
#
_symmetry.space_group_name_H-M   'P 1'
#
loop_
_entity.id
_entity.type
_entity.pdbx_description
1 polymer ?
#
loop_
_entity_poly.entity_id
_entity_poly.type
_entity_poly.pdbx_seq_one_letter_code
_entity_poly.pdbx_strand_id
1 'polypeptide(L)'
;MRLKKYHLSPPVSHSGGSSTRHHPFADFRDEERWNRNKAIASLCLVQCLFGIGTVFVKWTLKSTSVKPITLLLHREVSAAIILVLLSSRHGWPLRKHFKEFLVAGFCMFLNQALFIVGVDLSGALVASCIQPSQPIVTFAIAVLVGQEKIDSKRCVGLGFAVVGAVAVVLGDVLVTGKSAAEVGKNSLLGDVCLIANCLAMGFCYVLVKELNKWYSSIVVIAWIYAYAALFLVMTAPFFLSERTEWLLPKQAIPAYLYLVLVISVMSYVVISWSNRHLDSSQVSCYGSFCYNFEFERNEEALPSHWKPTIRVAVSGAAGQISNHLLFQIASGLTFGEDQPVALHLLGSDRSKDAVQGVAMELEDSCYPLLREVWISTEAEQAFRDVDWAILIGAKPRGPGMERSDLLDLNGQIFQMQGQALNKVANPDCKVVVVGNPCNTNALIAMQNAPNLKRENFHALTRLDQNRARSQLAVKSNTHYGAVKNVAIWGNHSTTQVPDFVNATILGEPAEKVIDNQDWLEQEFTPVIQTRGAAVIKKWGRSSGASTAVSISNHIRSLLEPTPEGDCFCMAVCSDGNPYGIEEGLIYSMPLRSKGDGSYEICEDFEINDYLREKMVKSEEELVNERNCVKHLIGETGGACQIMEDTMLPGEN
;
A
#
# COMPACT_ATOMS: atom_id res chain seq x y z
N MET A 1 -58.18 34.28 -26.29
CA MET A 1 -57.84 34.98 -27.55
C MET A 1 -56.72 34.20 -28.25
N ARG A 2 -56.84 34.01 -29.57
CA ARG A 2 -56.23 32.95 -30.40
C ARG A 2 -54.68 32.86 -30.38
N LEU A 3 -54.17 31.63 -30.34
CA LEU A 3 -52.80 31.25 -30.73
C LEU A 3 -52.55 31.62 -32.20
N LYS A 4 -51.58 32.51 -32.49
CA LYS A 4 -51.02 32.68 -33.84
C LYS A 4 -49.92 31.65 -34.06
N LYS A 5 -50.20 30.64 -34.88
CA LYS A 5 -49.18 29.79 -35.52
C LYS A 5 -48.45 30.63 -36.57
N TYR A 6 -47.14 30.79 -36.42
CA TYR A 6 -46.28 31.21 -37.54
C TYR A 6 -45.96 29.96 -38.37
N HIS A 7 -46.49 29.91 -39.60
CA HIS A 7 -46.05 28.98 -40.63
C HIS A 7 -44.75 29.52 -41.23
N LEU A 8 -43.66 28.76 -41.08
CA LEU A 8 -42.46 28.93 -41.89
C LEU A 8 -42.67 28.15 -43.19
N SER A 9 -42.74 28.87 -44.31
CA SER A 9 -42.72 28.30 -45.66
C SER A 9 -41.35 27.68 -45.95
N PRO A 10 -41.27 26.56 -46.69
CA PRO A 10 -39.99 26.01 -47.11
C PRO A 10 -39.33 26.91 -48.16
N PRO A 11 -37.98 27.02 -48.17
CA PRO A 11 -37.27 27.86 -49.13
C PRO A 11 -37.30 27.25 -50.53
N VAL A 12 -37.41 28.14 -51.51
CA VAL A 12 -37.45 27.89 -52.94
C VAL A 12 -36.15 27.23 -53.42
N SER A 13 -36.29 26.19 -54.25
CA SER A 13 -35.20 25.48 -54.91
C SER A 13 -34.57 26.33 -56.02
N HIS A 14 -33.29 26.68 -55.88
CA HIS A 14 -32.43 26.96 -57.03
C HIS A 14 -31.46 25.79 -57.24
N SER A 15 -31.46 25.31 -58.46
CA SER A 15 -30.73 24.18 -59.01
C SER A 15 -29.25 24.47 -59.25
N GLY A 16 -28.39 23.49 -58.96
CA GLY A 16 -27.10 23.30 -59.65
C GLY A 16 -25.89 23.17 -58.73
N GLY A 17 -25.38 21.95 -58.56
CA GLY A 17 -24.07 21.68 -57.98
C GLY A 17 -24.07 20.49 -57.02
N SER A 18 -23.43 19.40 -57.42
CA SER A 18 -23.29 18.16 -56.65
C SER A 18 -22.55 18.36 -55.32
N SER A 19 -23.22 18.17 -54.19
CA SER A 19 -22.57 17.69 -52.97
C SER A 19 -23.55 16.88 -52.13
N THR A 20 -22.99 15.92 -51.42
CA THR A 20 -23.63 14.92 -50.56
C THR A 20 -24.73 15.53 -49.67
N ARG A 21 -25.91 14.89 -49.65
CA ARG A 21 -27.02 15.26 -48.74
C ARG A 21 -26.57 15.13 -47.28
N HIS A 22 -26.10 16.21 -46.67
CA HIS A 22 -25.96 16.31 -45.22
C HIS A 22 -27.35 16.52 -44.60
N HIS A 23 -27.78 15.56 -43.78
CA HIS A 23 -29.02 15.65 -43.01
C HIS A 23 -28.79 16.55 -41.79
N PRO A 24 -29.51 17.69 -41.63
CA PRO A 24 -29.30 18.64 -40.52
C PRO A 24 -29.61 18.05 -39.13
N PHE A 25 -30.29 16.91 -39.05
CA PHE A 25 -30.56 16.18 -37.80
C PHE A 25 -29.41 15.24 -37.36
N ALA A 26 -28.44 14.95 -38.25
CA ALA A 26 -27.24 14.20 -37.91
C ALA A 26 -26.22 15.12 -37.23
N ASP A 27 -25.98 16.31 -37.81
CA ASP A 27 -25.07 17.33 -37.26
C ASP A 27 -25.46 17.75 -35.83
N PHE A 28 -26.76 17.89 -35.55
CA PHE A 28 -27.23 18.27 -34.22
C PHE A 28 -26.96 17.19 -33.15
N ARG A 29 -27.10 15.90 -33.51
CA ARG A 29 -26.80 14.77 -32.61
C ARG A 29 -25.30 14.58 -32.41
N ASP A 30 -24.52 14.83 -33.45
CA ASP A 30 -23.07 14.77 -33.38
C ASP A 30 -22.50 15.94 -32.56
N GLU A 31 -23.07 17.15 -32.68
CA GLU A 31 -22.71 18.31 -31.85
C GLU A 31 -23.08 18.12 -30.37
N GLU A 32 -24.27 17.57 -30.08
CA GLU A 32 -24.70 17.26 -28.71
C GLU A 32 -23.82 16.16 -28.07
N ARG A 33 -23.48 15.12 -28.83
CA ARG A 33 -22.57 14.05 -28.39
C ARG A 33 -21.14 14.56 -28.20
N TRP A 34 -20.68 15.45 -29.06
CA TRP A 34 -19.38 16.09 -28.99
C TRP A 34 -19.25 16.99 -27.77
N ASN A 35 -20.25 17.83 -27.50
CA ASN A 35 -20.30 18.69 -26.32
C ASN A 35 -20.39 17.88 -25.02
N ARG A 36 -21.14 16.77 -25.03
CA ARG A 36 -21.18 15.81 -23.91
C ARG A 36 -19.81 15.20 -23.61
N ASN A 37 -19.09 14.72 -24.62
CA ASN A 37 -17.76 14.12 -24.42
C ASN A 37 -16.73 15.16 -23.95
N LYS A 38 -16.79 16.39 -24.49
CA LYS A 38 -15.98 17.51 -24.01
C LYS A 38 -16.26 17.85 -22.55
N ALA A 39 -17.53 17.89 -22.14
CA ALA A 39 -17.92 18.11 -20.75
C ALA A 39 -17.32 17.05 -19.82
N ILE A 40 -17.35 15.77 -20.21
CA ILE A 40 -16.73 14.70 -19.43
C ILE A 40 -15.20 14.90 -19.32
N ALA A 41 -14.52 15.11 -20.45
CA ALA A 41 -13.06 15.32 -20.46
C ALA A 41 -12.64 16.56 -19.65
N SER A 42 -13.40 17.65 -19.75
CA SER A 42 -13.16 18.86 -18.96
C SER A 42 -13.39 18.62 -17.46
N LEU A 43 -14.37 17.81 -17.07
CA LEU A 43 -14.58 17.44 -15.66
C LEU A 43 -13.45 16.56 -15.11
N CYS A 44 -12.90 15.64 -15.90
CA CYS A 44 -11.70 14.89 -15.53
C CYS A 44 -10.50 15.82 -15.30
N LEU A 45 -10.25 16.76 -16.22
CA LEU A 45 -9.18 17.75 -16.07
C LEU A 45 -9.36 18.60 -14.80
N VAL A 46 -10.59 19.03 -14.52
CA VAL A 46 -10.91 19.76 -13.29
C VAL A 46 -10.54 18.96 -12.04
N GLN A 47 -10.69 17.63 -12.05
CA GLN A 47 -10.27 16.80 -10.92
C GLN A 47 -8.76 16.76 -10.73
N CYS A 48 -7.98 16.65 -11.81
CA CYS A 48 -6.52 16.75 -11.72
C CYS A 48 -6.09 18.10 -11.11
N LEU A 49 -6.74 19.19 -11.54
CA LEU A 49 -6.46 20.53 -11.02
C LEU A 49 -6.84 20.68 -9.55
N PHE A 50 -7.97 20.10 -9.13
CA PHE A 50 -8.38 20.03 -7.72
C PHE A 50 -7.39 19.22 -6.87
N GLY A 51 -6.90 18.09 -7.39
CA GLY A 51 -5.83 17.31 -6.77
C GLY A 51 -4.59 18.15 -6.47
N ILE A 52 -4.06 18.84 -7.49
CA ILE A 52 -2.92 19.77 -7.33
C ILE A 52 -3.26 20.90 -6.34
N GLY A 53 -4.48 21.42 -6.39
CA GLY A 53 -4.96 22.45 -5.46
C GLY A 53 -4.87 22.05 -4.00
N THR A 54 -5.07 20.78 -3.68
CA THR A 54 -4.96 20.34 -2.28
C THR A 54 -3.56 20.28 -1.74
N VAL A 55 -2.55 20.05 -2.60
CA VAL A 55 -1.14 20.21 -2.22
C VAL A 55 -0.90 21.66 -1.80
N PHE A 56 -1.38 22.62 -2.59
CA PHE A 56 -1.26 24.04 -2.26
C PHE A 56 -2.03 24.46 -0.99
N VAL A 57 -3.23 23.92 -0.76
CA VAL A 57 -3.98 24.16 0.50
C VAL A 57 -3.20 23.60 1.69
N LYS A 58 -2.79 22.33 1.66
CA LYS A 58 -2.06 21.68 2.77
C LYS A 58 -0.75 22.42 3.07
N TRP A 59 0.00 22.77 2.03
CA TRP A 59 1.23 23.54 2.15
C TRP A 59 0.97 24.92 2.80
N THR A 60 -0.05 25.65 2.34
CA THR A 60 -0.38 26.97 2.89
C THR A 60 -0.76 26.89 4.38
N LEU A 61 -1.61 25.93 4.75
CA LEU A 61 -2.02 25.77 6.15
C LEU A 61 -0.85 25.36 7.06
N LYS A 62 0.03 24.46 6.59
CA LYS A 62 1.15 23.93 7.40
C LYS A 62 2.35 24.88 7.45
N SER A 63 2.68 25.55 6.36
CA SER A 63 3.91 26.35 6.23
C SER A 63 3.73 27.82 6.58
N THR A 64 2.49 28.35 6.57
CA THR A 64 2.25 29.78 6.87
C THR A 64 1.34 30.02 8.06
N SER A 65 0.92 28.97 8.77
CA SER A 65 0.02 29.02 9.95
C SER A 65 -1.27 29.83 9.74
N VAL A 66 -1.77 29.89 8.50
CA VAL A 66 -3.03 30.55 8.16
C VAL A 66 -4.20 29.72 8.66
N LYS A 67 -5.21 30.37 9.26
CA LYS A 67 -6.46 29.69 9.59
C LYS A 67 -7.23 29.29 8.31
N PRO A 68 -7.83 28.09 8.25
CA PRO A 68 -8.60 27.64 7.09
C PRO A 68 -9.68 28.62 6.64
N ILE A 69 -10.41 29.23 7.59
CA ILE A 69 -11.47 30.19 7.27
C ILE A 69 -10.95 31.50 6.70
N THR A 70 -9.74 31.93 7.09
CA THR A 70 -9.08 33.12 6.52
C THR A 70 -8.73 32.89 5.06
N LEU A 71 -8.13 31.72 4.76
CA LEU A 71 -7.81 31.33 3.38
C LEU A 71 -9.08 31.24 2.52
N LEU A 72 -10.14 30.61 3.06
CA LEU A 72 -11.44 30.50 2.42
C LEU A 72 -12.02 31.89 2.10
N LEU A 73 -12.09 32.77 3.10
CA LEU A 73 -12.64 34.11 2.96
C LEU A 73 -11.95 34.89 1.84
N HIS A 74 -10.62 34.95 1.85
CA HIS A 74 -9.86 35.67 0.84
C HIS A 74 -10.06 35.07 -0.55
N ARG A 75 -10.05 33.73 -0.64
CA ARG A 75 -10.22 33.00 -1.91
C ARG A 75 -11.58 33.30 -2.54
N GLU A 76 -12.65 33.16 -1.76
CA GLU A 76 -14.02 33.33 -2.26
C GLU A 76 -14.34 34.78 -2.61
N VAL A 77 -13.91 35.75 -1.80
CA VAL A 77 -14.08 37.18 -2.10
C VAL A 77 -13.32 37.57 -3.37
N SER A 78 -12.08 37.11 -3.51
CA SER A 78 -11.27 37.43 -4.70
C SER A 78 -11.82 36.77 -5.96
N ALA A 79 -12.23 35.50 -5.85
CA ALA A 79 -12.88 34.80 -6.96
C ALA A 79 -14.18 35.49 -7.36
N ALA A 80 -15.02 35.90 -6.39
CA ALA A 80 -16.25 36.63 -6.66
C ALA A 80 -15.99 37.95 -7.40
N ILE A 81 -15.01 38.75 -6.97
CA ILE A 81 -14.64 40.01 -7.65
C ILE A 81 -14.21 39.72 -9.10
N ILE A 82 -13.30 38.77 -9.30
CA ILE A 82 -12.79 38.41 -10.63
C ILE A 82 -13.93 37.92 -11.52
N LEU A 83 -14.76 37.00 -11.03
CA LEU A 83 -15.86 36.43 -11.77
C LEU A 83 -16.92 37.47 -12.14
N VAL A 84 -17.28 38.37 -11.21
CA VAL A 84 -18.24 39.46 -11.50
C VAL A 84 -17.68 40.39 -12.58
N LEU A 85 -16.41 40.78 -12.48
CA LEU A 85 -15.75 41.59 -13.51
C LEU A 85 -15.74 40.91 -14.87
N LEU A 86 -15.39 39.62 -14.94
CA LEU A 86 -15.41 38.84 -16.19
C LEU A 86 -16.84 38.66 -16.74
N SER A 87 -17.82 38.46 -15.85
CA SER A 87 -19.23 38.27 -16.22
C SER A 87 -19.90 39.54 -16.75
N SER A 88 -19.39 40.73 -16.40
CA SER A 88 -19.97 42.01 -16.80
C SER A 88 -20.15 42.16 -18.32
N ARG A 89 -19.31 41.49 -19.11
CA ARG A 89 -19.38 41.45 -20.58
C ARG A 89 -20.47 40.52 -21.13
N HIS A 90 -21.08 39.70 -20.28
CA HIS A 90 -22.03 38.64 -20.63
C HIS A 90 -23.45 38.92 -20.12
N GLY A 91 -23.69 40.12 -19.57
CA GLY A 91 -25.00 40.54 -19.06
C GLY A 91 -25.21 40.30 -17.57
N TRP A 92 -26.30 40.86 -17.04
CA TRP A 92 -26.64 40.83 -15.62
C TRP A 92 -27.87 39.93 -15.38
N PRO A 93 -27.98 39.28 -14.20
CA PRO A 93 -29.15 38.49 -13.88
C PRO A 93 -30.42 39.35 -13.84
N LEU A 94 -31.51 38.82 -14.39
CA LEU A 94 -32.81 39.47 -14.31
C LEU A 94 -33.31 39.43 -12.86
N ARG A 95 -33.93 40.53 -12.39
CA ARG A 95 -34.48 40.64 -11.04
C ARG A 95 -35.41 39.48 -10.64
N LYS A 96 -36.14 38.91 -11.61
CA LYS A 96 -37.04 37.78 -11.39
C LYS A 96 -36.32 36.50 -10.95
N HIS A 97 -35.03 36.33 -11.28
CA HIS A 97 -34.24 35.15 -10.92
C HIS A 97 -33.29 35.41 -9.73
N PHE A 98 -33.36 36.59 -9.09
CA PHE A 98 -32.47 36.94 -7.98
C PHE A 98 -32.63 36.01 -6.77
N LYS A 99 -33.83 35.46 -6.54
CA LYS A 99 -34.06 34.52 -5.44
C LYS A 99 -33.28 33.24 -5.66
N GLU A 100 -33.28 32.72 -6.88
CA GLU A 100 -32.59 31.50 -7.29
C GLU A 100 -31.07 31.67 -7.19
N PHE A 101 -30.55 32.83 -7.59
CA PHE A 101 -29.14 33.18 -7.40
C PHE A 101 -28.75 33.32 -5.92
N LEU A 102 -29.60 33.97 -5.12
CA LEU A 102 -29.37 34.14 -3.69
C LEU A 102 -29.37 32.77 -2.98
N VAL A 103 -30.33 31.90 -3.30
CA VAL A 103 -30.43 30.55 -2.73
C VAL A 103 -29.26 29.69 -3.19
N ALA A 104 -28.89 29.72 -4.47
CA ALA A 104 -27.72 28.99 -4.95
C ALA A 104 -26.41 29.49 -4.31
N GLY A 105 -26.26 30.80 -4.14
CA GLY A 105 -25.15 31.40 -3.41
C GLY A 105 -25.11 31.01 -1.93
N PHE A 106 -26.28 30.96 -1.28
CA PHE A 106 -26.40 30.47 0.09
C PHE A 106 -26.04 28.98 0.22
N CYS A 107 -26.47 28.15 -0.73
CA CYS A 107 -26.09 26.74 -0.81
C CYS A 107 -24.58 26.57 -1.02
N MET A 108 -23.96 27.37 -1.88
CA MET A 108 -22.50 27.37 -2.08
C MET A 108 -21.76 27.78 -0.80
N PHE A 109 -22.23 28.82 -0.11
CA PHE A 109 -21.71 29.23 1.19
C PHE A 109 -21.83 28.11 2.23
N LEU A 110 -23.04 27.52 2.39
CA LEU A 110 -23.29 26.45 3.34
C LEU A 110 -22.43 25.22 3.05
N ASN A 111 -22.27 24.85 1.78
CA ASN A 111 -21.34 23.79 1.40
C ASN A 111 -19.94 24.08 1.96
N GLN A 112 -19.34 25.20 1.60
CA GLN A 112 -17.95 25.47 1.99
C GLN A 112 -17.79 25.63 3.52
N ALA A 113 -18.72 26.31 4.19
CA ALA A 113 -18.66 26.53 5.64
C ALA A 113 -18.88 25.24 6.43
N LEU A 114 -19.91 24.47 6.10
CA LEU A 114 -20.24 23.23 6.81
C LEU A 114 -19.24 22.12 6.53
N PHE A 115 -18.53 22.14 5.38
CA PHE A 115 -17.41 21.23 5.14
C PHE A 115 -16.27 21.49 6.12
N ILE A 116 -15.83 22.75 6.27
CA ILE A 116 -14.74 23.10 7.18
C ILE A 116 -15.11 22.77 8.62
N VAL A 117 -16.31 23.18 9.06
CA VAL A 117 -16.81 22.88 10.41
C VAL A 117 -16.99 21.38 10.62
N GLY A 118 -17.51 20.67 9.62
CA GLY A 118 -17.71 19.22 9.67
C GLY A 118 -16.40 18.45 9.77
N VAL A 119 -15.38 18.84 9.00
CA VAL A 119 -14.03 18.25 9.09
C VAL A 119 -13.37 18.54 10.45
N ASP A 120 -13.55 19.75 11.00
CA ASP A 120 -13.01 20.10 12.32
C ASP A 120 -13.71 19.32 13.46
N LEU A 121 -15.03 19.10 13.34
CA LEU A 121 -15.84 18.43 14.37
C LEU A 121 -15.89 16.90 14.27
N SER A 122 -15.78 16.32 13.07
CA SER A 122 -15.85 14.86 12.82
C SER A 122 -14.57 14.25 12.26
N GLY A 123 -13.65 15.07 11.76
CA GLY A 123 -12.40 14.61 11.14
C GLY A 123 -12.49 14.44 9.63
N ALA A 124 -11.32 14.48 8.99
CA ALA A 124 -11.17 14.38 7.53
C ALA A 124 -11.58 13.00 6.97
N LEU A 125 -11.43 11.94 7.79
CA LEU A 125 -11.85 10.57 7.45
C LEU A 125 -13.37 10.46 7.32
N VAL A 126 -14.12 10.99 8.30
CA VAL A 126 -15.59 10.97 8.24
C VAL A 126 -16.11 11.83 7.09
N ALA A 127 -15.44 12.96 6.83
CA ALA A 127 -15.71 13.75 5.64
C ALA A 127 -15.49 12.93 4.37
N SER A 128 -14.38 12.18 4.24
CA SER A 128 -14.15 11.33 3.07
C SER A 128 -15.21 10.22 2.94
N CYS A 129 -15.79 9.72 4.06
CA CYS A 129 -16.94 8.79 4.05
C CYS A 129 -18.21 9.39 3.44
N ILE A 130 -18.50 10.65 3.79
CA ILE A 130 -19.80 11.27 3.53
C ILE A 130 -19.81 12.00 2.18
N GLN A 131 -18.71 12.63 1.77
CA GLN A 131 -18.61 13.37 0.50
C GLN A 131 -19.05 12.56 -0.75
N PRO A 132 -18.82 11.24 -0.84
CA PRO A 132 -19.28 10.44 -1.96
C PRO A 132 -20.79 10.21 -2.03
N SER A 133 -21.54 10.60 -1.00
CA SER A 133 -23.00 10.61 -1.04
C SER A 133 -23.56 11.79 -1.85
N GLN A 134 -22.74 12.81 -2.15
CA GLN A 134 -23.16 14.01 -2.85
C GLN A 134 -23.85 13.73 -4.21
N PRO A 135 -23.38 12.79 -5.06
CA PRO A 135 -24.08 12.45 -6.29
C PRO A 135 -25.43 11.76 -6.06
N ILE A 136 -25.58 10.95 -5.00
CA ILE A 136 -26.87 10.36 -4.60
C ILE A 136 -27.85 11.46 -4.24
N VAL A 137 -27.42 12.37 -3.38
CA VAL A 137 -28.24 13.47 -2.90
C VAL A 137 -28.64 14.39 -4.07
N THR A 138 -27.68 14.70 -4.94
CA THR A 138 -27.93 15.50 -6.16
C THR A 138 -28.95 14.82 -7.07
N PHE A 139 -28.80 13.51 -7.30
CA PHE A 139 -29.74 12.73 -8.11
C PHE A 139 -31.15 12.72 -7.51
N ALA A 140 -31.26 12.50 -6.19
CA ALA A 140 -32.55 12.50 -5.51
C ALA A 140 -33.26 13.85 -5.64
N ILE A 141 -32.55 14.96 -5.43
CA ILE A 141 -33.10 16.31 -5.61
C ILE A 141 -33.48 16.54 -7.08
N ALA A 142 -32.63 16.16 -8.04
CA ALA A 142 -32.90 16.32 -9.46
C ALA A 142 -34.14 15.53 -9.92
N VAL A 143 -34.38 14.34 -9.37
CA VAL A 143 -35.60 13.55 -9.61
C VAL A 143 -36.82 14.22 -8.98
N LEU A 144 -36.72 14.71 -7.74
CA LEU A 144 -37.83 15.41 -7.06
C LEU A 144 -38.26 16.69 -7.78
N VAL A 145 -37.31 17.42 -8.38
CA VAL A 145 -37.55 18.62 -9.18
C VAL A 145 -37.96 18.29 -10.63
N GLY A 146 -37.88 17.01 -11.03
CA GLY A 146 -38.26 16.54 -12.36
C GLY A 146 -37.22 16.84 -13.46
N GLN A 147 -35.98 17.19 -13.09
CA GLN A 147 -34.87 17.37 -14.03
C GLN A 147 -34.31 16.04 -14.55
N GLU A 148 -34.33 15.00 -13.72
CA GLU A 148 -33.79 13.69 -14.04
C GLU A 148 -34.86 12.61 -13.84
N LYS A 149 -34.74 11.52 -14.62
CA LYS A 149 -35.62 10.33 -14.50
C LYS A 149 -34.86 9.19 -13.85
N ILE A 150 -35.58 8.37 -13.10
CA ILE A 150 -35.05 7.12 -12.54
C ILE A 150 -34.78 6.16 -13.71
N ASP A 151 -33.52 5.78 -13.87
CA ASP A 151 -33.06 4.80 -14.85
C ASP A 151 -32.19 3.78 -14.14
N SER A 152 -32.45 2.49 -14.38
CA SER A 152 -31.80 1.38 -13.69
C SER A 152 -30.27 1.41 -13.89
N LYS A 153 -29.80 1.78 -15.09
CA LYS A 153 -28.37 1.90 -15.39
C LYS A 153 -27.69 3.03 -14.60
N ARG A 154 -28.41 4.14 -14.39
CA ARG A 154 -27.92 5.28 -13.59
C ARG A 154 -27.87 4.94 -12.11
N CYS A 155 -28.89 4.28 -11.59
CA CYS A 155 -28.91 3.81 -10.20
C CYS A 155 -27.76 2.82 -9.91
N VAL A 156 -27.47 1.91 -10.85
CA VAL A 156 -26.32 0.99 -10.76
C VAL A 156 -25.00 1.76 -10.78
N GLY A 157 -24.81 2.71 -11.70
CA GLY A 157 -23.59 3.52 -11.77
C GLY A 157 -23.35 4.38 -10.53
N LEU A 158 -24.41 4.98 -9.97
CA LEU A 158 -24.36 5.74 -8.72
C LEU A 158 -24.04 4.82 -7.53
N GLY A 159 -24.61 3.61 -7.53
CA GLY A 159 -24.30 2.55 -6.57
C GLY A 159 -22.83 2.16 -6.61
N PHE A 160 -22.26 1.94 -7.80
CA PHE A 160 -20.83 1.66 -7.97
C PHE A 160 -19.94 2.81 -7.50
N ALA A 161 -20.30 4.07 -7.78
CA ALA A 161 -19.53 5.23 -7.32
C ALA A 161 -19.52 5.32 -5.77
N VAL A 162 -20.65 5.05 -5.13
CA VAL A 162 -20.77 5.07 -3.67
C VAL A 162 -20.09 3.87 -3.05
N VAL A 163 -20.20 2.67 -3.63
CA VAL A 163 -19.43 1.49 -3.19
C VAL A 163 -17.94 1.73 -3.34
N GLY A 164 -17.49 2.30 -4.46
CA GLY A 164 -16.08 2.62 -4.68
C GLY A 164 -15.54 3.61 -3.66
N ALA A 165 -16.31 4.64 -3.34
CA ALA A 165 -15.87 5.64 -2.39
C ALA A 165 -16.03 5.20 -0.93
N VAL A 166 -17.07 4.42 -0.61
CA VAL A 166 -17.18 3.68 0.66
C VAL A 166 -16.05 2.66 0.78
N ALA A 167 -15.57 2.05 -0.32
CA ALA A 167 -14.41 1.15 -0.31
C ALA A 167 -13.09 1.91 -0.15
N VAL A 168 -12.96 3.13 -0.69
CA VAL A 168 -11.80 4.00 -0.41
C VAL A 168 -11.78 4.40 1.05
N VAL A 169 -12.95 4.67 1.63
CA VAL A 169 -13.12 5.13 3.00
C VAL A 169 -13.03 4.01 4.01
N LEU A 170 -13.70 2.88 3.76
CA LEU A 170 -13.52 1.66 4.54
C LEU A 170 -12.10 1.18 4.35
N GLY A 171 -11.52 1.35 3.16
CA GLY A 171 -10.10 1.23 2.90
C GLY A 171 -9.31 2.06 3.90
N ASP A 172 -9.59 3.35 4.04
CA ASP A 172 -8.95 4.31 4.96
C ASP A 172 -9.19 3.97 6.45
N VAL A 173 -10.40 3.57 6.86
CA VAL A 173 -10.75 3.08 8.23
C VAL A 173 -10.05 1.75 8.53
N LEU A 174 -9.98 0.86 7.55
CA LEU A 174 -9.27 -0.42 7.63
C LEU A 174 -7.76 -0.21 7.57
N VAL A 175 -7.28 0.84 6.89
CA VAL A 175 -5.87 1.29 6.72
C VAL A 175 -5.38 1.95 8.00
N THR A 176 -6.17 2.80 8.67
CA THR A 176 -5.72 3.67 9.77
C THR A 176 -6.19 3.22 11.17
N GLY A 177 -6.94 2.13 11.27
CA GLY A 177 -7.32 1.47 12.53
C GLY A 177 -8.26 2.26 13.46
N LYS A 178 -8.67 3.48 13.08
CA LYS A 178 -9.51 4.35 13.90
C LYS A 178 -10.96 4.36 13.41
N SER A 179 -11.91 4.16 14.33
CA SER A 179 -13.32 4.42 14.03
C SER A 179 -13.59 5.93 14.01
N ALA A 180 -14.56 6.33 13.18
CA ALA A 180 -15.09 7.69 12.98
C ALA A 180 -15.40 8.51 14.25
N ALA A 181 -15.45 7.88 15.44
CA ALA A 181 -15.94 8.50 16.66
C ALA A 181 -14.87 9.08 17.61
N GLU A 182 -13.56 8.86 17.40
CA GLU A 182 -12.53 9.19 18.42
C GLU A 182 -11.78 10.52 18.22
N VAL A 183 -12.08 11.30 17.19
CA VAL A 183 -11.27 12.50 16.83
C VAL A 183 -12.03 13.83 16.99
N GLY A 184 -13.36 13.77 17.15
CA GLY A 184 -14.21 14.95 17.16
C GLY A 184 -14.62 15.44 18.55
N LYS A 185 -14.54 16.75 18.83
CA LYS A 185 -15.10 17.34 20.08
C LYS A 185 -16.61 17.08 20.25
N ASN A 186 -17.34 16.85 19.14
CA ASN A 186 -18.76 16.50 19.07
C ASN A 186 -19.07 15.81 17.72
N SER A 187 -18.83 14.50 17.63
CA SER A 187 -18.90 13.73 16.38
C SER A 187 -20.26 13.81 15.66
N LEU A 188 -21.37 13.73 16.40
CA LEU A 188 -22.71 13.78 15.78
C LEU A 188 -22.99 15.13 15.08
N LEU A 189 -22.57 16.25 15.68
CA LEU A 189 -22.80 17.58 15.10
C LEU A 189 -21.96 17.77 13.83
N GLY A 190 -20.73 17.27 13.81
CA GLY A 190 -19.88 17.31 12.62
C GLY A 190 -20.44 16.46 11.48
N ASP A 191 -20.99 15.28 11.77
CA ASP A 191 -21.58 14.40 10.76
C ASP A 191 -22.82 15.04 10.12
N VAL A 192 -23.66 15.67 10.96
CA VAL A 192 -24.80 16.46 10.48
C VAL A 192 -24.34 17.62 9.60
N CYS A 193 -23.25 18.32 9.96
CA CYS A 193 -22.67 19.36 9.13
C CYS A 193 -22.20 18.81 7.76
N LEU A 194 -21.54 17.66 7.73
CA LEU A 194 -21.06 17.02 6.49
C LEU A 194 -22.19 16.54 5.59
N ILE A 195 -23.28 16.01 6.16
CA ILE A 195 -24.48 15.62 5.40
C ILE A 195 -25.20 16.87 4.86
N ALA A 196 -25.36 17.90 5.69
CA ALA A 196 -25.96 19.17 5.28
C ALA A 196 -25.13 19.88 4.20
N ASN A 197 -23.81 19.76 4.24
CA ASN A 197 -22.90 20.18 3.19
C ASN A 197 -23.19 19.49 1.84
N CYS A 198 -23.37 18.16 1.84
CA CYS A 198 -23.68 17.38 0.63
C CYS A 198 -25.06 17.77 0.06
N LEU A 199 -26.05 17.98 0.94
CA LEU A 199 -27.38 18.50 0.58
C LEU A 199 -27.31 19.89 -0.06
N ALA A 200 -26.55 20.80 0.54
CA ALA A 200 -26.37 22.15 0.02
C ALA A 200 -25.75 22.11 -1.38
N MET A 201 -24.72 21.30 -1.59
CA MET A 201 -24.07 21.19 -2.91
C MET A 201 -24.97 20.55 -3.96
N GLY A 202 -25.71 19.49 -3.60
CA GLY A 202 -26.64 18.85 -4.52
C GLY A 202 -27.74 19.80 -4.97
N PHE A 203 -28.29 20.60 -4.04
CA PHE A 203 -29.25 21.64 -4.38
C PHE A 203 -28.63 22.73 -5.26
N CYS A 204 -27.38 23.13 -4.97
CA CYS A 204 -26.63 24.09 -5.78
C CYS A 204 -26.48 23.62 -7.23
N TYR A 205 -26.10 22.36 -7.47
CA TYR A 205 -25.96 21.81 -8.83
C TYR A 205 -27.28 21.84 -9.61
N VAL A 206 -28.39 21.47 -8.98
CA VAL A 206 -29.73 21.48 -9.59
C VAL A 206 -30.16 22.91 -9.95
N LEU A 207 -29.90 23.89 -9.08
CA LEU A 207 -30.17 25.30 -9.37
C LEU A 207 -29.27 25.87 -10.46
N VAL A 208 -27.97 25.55 -10.44
CA VAL A 208 -27.01 25.96 -11.47
C VAL A 208 -27.47 25.46 -12.84
N LYS A 209 -27.98 24.21 -12.93
CA LYS A 209 -28.51 23.66 -14.18
C LYS A 209 -29.73 24.42 -14.68
N GLU A 210 -30.67 24.81 -13.81
CA GLU A 210 -31.80 25.68 -14.22
C GLU A 210 -31.34 27.06 -14.68
N LEU A 211 -30.44 27.70 -13.94
CA LEU A 211 -29.95 29.04 -14.26
C LEU A 211 -29.17 29.06 -15.59
N ASN A 212 -28.42 28.00 -15.90
CA ASN A 212 -27.69 27.83 -17.15
C ASN A 212 -28.59 27.71 -18.39
N LYS A 213 -29.91 27.49 -18.23
CA LYS A 213 -30.87 27.58 -19.34
C LYS A 213 -31.06 29.02 -19.81
N TRP A 214 -30.86 30.00 -18.92
CA TRP A 214 -31.16 31.41 -19.14
C TRP A 214 -29.91 32.29 -19.25
N TYR A 215 -28.81 31.90 -18.60
CA TYR A 215 -27.60 32.69 -18.50
C TYR A 215 -26.38 31.88 -18.93
N SER A 216 -25.29 32.57 -19.30
CA SER A 216 -24.01 31.90 -19.53
C SER A 216 -23.42 31.38 -18.21
N SER A 217 -22.64 30.30 -18.29
CA SER A 217 -22.06 29.63 -17.13
C SER A 217 -21.21 30.55 -16.25
N ILE A 218 -20.54 31.53 -16.85
CA ILE A 218 -19.75 32.53 -16.13
C ILE A 218 -20.63 33.51 -15.35
N VAL A 219 -21.78 33.93 -15.90
CA VAL A 219 -22.75 34.78 -15.17
C VAL A 219 -23.36 33.98 -14.02
N VAL A 220 -23.70 32.71 -14.25
CA VAL A 220 -24.27 31.85 -13.21
C VAL A 220 -23.32 31.75 -12.01
N ILE A 221 -22.05 31.39 -12.26
CA ILE A 221 -21.06 31.20 -11.21
C ILE A 221 -20.64 32.51 -10.56
N ALA A 222 -20.48 33.60 -11.33
CA ALA A 222 -20.10 34.89 -10.77
C ALA A 222 -21.06 35.39 -9.69
N TRP A 223 -22.36 35.29 -9.93
CA TRP A 223 -23.37 35.78 -9.00
C TRP A 223 -23.59 34.82 -7.83
N ILE A 224 -23.46 33.52 -8.03
CA ILE A 224 -23.45 32.54 -6.94
C ILE A 224 -22.26 32.81 -6.01
N TYR A 225 -21.06 33.01 -6.55
CA TYR A 225 -19.88 33.36 -5.77
C TYR A 225 -20.01 34.72 -5.08
N ALA A 226 -20.63 35.72 -5.72
CA ALA A 226 -20.87 37.02 -5.09
C ALA A 226 -21.76 36.91 -3.85
N TYR A 227 -22.86 36.15 -3.93
CA TYR A 227 -23.72 35.92 -2.76
C TYR A 227 -23.05 35.02 -1.72
N ALA A 228 -22.30 34.00 -2.13
CA ALA A 228 -21.56 33.14 -1.20
C ALA A 228 -20.50 33.94 -0.41
N ALA A 229 -19.73 34.79 -1.11
CA ALA A 229 -18.75 35.68 -0.50
C ALA A 229 -19.41 36.69 0.46
N LEU A 230 -20.59 37.22 0.12
CA LEU A 230 -21.36 38.10 1.00
C LEU A 230 -21.69 37.39 2.33
N PHE A 231 -22.25 36.18 2.28
CA PHE A 231 -22.55 35.42 3.49
C PHE A 231 -21.29 35.09 4.29
N LEU A 232 -20.21 34.72 3.60
CA LEU A 232 -18.94 34.39 4.26
C LEU A 232 -18.34 35.61 4.99
N VAL A 233 -18.36 36.80 4.37
CA VAL A 233 -17.93 38.06 5.00
C VAL A 233 -18.81 38.40 6.22
N MET A 234 -20.13 38.17 6.14
CA MET A 234 -21.02 38.40 7.28
C MET A 234 -20.74 37.44 8.45
N THR A 235 -20.33 36.20 8.16
CA THR A 235 -20.07 35.18 9.19
C THR A 235 -18.62 35.16 9.70
N ALA A 236 -17.65 35.64 8.92
CA ALA A 236 -16.23 35.59 9.27
C ALA A 236 -15.88 36.23 10.65
N PRO A 237 -16.51 37.35 11.07
CA PRO A 237 -16.25 37.94 12.39
C PRO A 237 -16.56 37.02 13.58
N PHE A 238 -17.42 36.01 13.41
CA PHE A 238 -17.72 35.04 14.45
C PHE A 238 -16.61 34.00 14.63
N PHE A 239 -15.70 33.86 13.66
CA PHE A 239 -14.61 32.88 13.66
C PHE A 239 -13.21 33.51 13.73
N LEU A 240 -13.08 34.80 13.42
CA LEU A 240 -11.82 35.55 13.40
C LEU A 240 -11.87 36.71 14.39
N SER A 241 -11.26 36.53 15.56
CA SER A 241 -11.33 37.50 16.67
C SER A 241 -10.15 38.47 16.71
N GLU A 242 -8.95 38.01 16.33
CA GLU A 242 -7.73 38.82 16.40
C GLU A 242 -7.34 39.40 15.04
N ARG A 243 -6.78 40.62 15.00
CA ARG A 243 -6.40 41.32 13.75
C ARG A 243 -5.43 40.51 12.89
N THR A 244 -4.52 39.77 13.52
CA THR A 244 -3.50 38.93 12.87
C THR A 244 -4.13 37.78 12.08
N GLU A 245 -5.29 37.28 12.51
CA GLU A 245 -5.98 36.15 11.89
C GLU A 245 -6.67 36.53 10.57
N TRP A 246 -6.89 37.82 10.32
CA TRP A 246 -7.44 38.33 9.07
C TRP A 246 -6.40 38.50 7.98
N LEU A 247 -5.11 38.35 8.28
CA LEU A 247 -4.04 38.65 7.34
C LEU A 247 -3.56 37.40 6.61
N LEU A 248 -3.44 37.49 5.28
CA LEU A 248 -2.78 36.48 4.47
C LEU A 248 -1.25 36.72 4.45
N PRO A 249 -0.41 35.77 4.94
CA PRO A 249 1.03 35.89 4.90
C PRO A 249 1.57 35.97 3.48
N LYS A 250 2.64 36.75 3.27
CA LYS A 250 3.25 36.94 1.95
C LYS A 250 3.72 35.62 1.31
N GLN A 251 4.15 34.67 2.13
CA GLN A 251 4.60 33.34 1.69
C GLN A 251 3.46 32.53 1.06
N ALA A 252 2.21 32.77 1.46
CA ALA A 252 1.04 32.05 0.93
C ALA A 252 0.60 32.54 -0.46
N ILE A 253 1.09 33.69 -0.93
CA ILE A 253 0.58 34.36 -2.14
C ILE A 253 0.62 33.47 -3.41
N PRO A 254 1.71 32.72 -3.71
CA PRO A 254 1.76 31.90 -4.92
C PRO A 254 0.69 30.78 -4.91
N ALA A 255 0.59 30.05 -3.80
CA ALA A 255 -0.42 29.02 -3.60
C ALA A 255 -1.83 29.61 -3.66
N TYR A 256 -2.03 30.75 -2.99
CA TYR A 256 -3.28 31.48 -2.98
C TYR A 256 -3.75 31.89 -4.38
N LEU A 257 -2.85 32.39 -5.25
CA LEU A 257 -3.21 32.78 -6.61
C LEU A 257 -3.69 31.58 -7.44
N TYR A 258 -3.05 30.42 -7.30
CA TYR A 258 -3.52 29.18 -7.93
C TYR A 258 -4.93 28.81 -7.43
N LEU A 259 -5.15 28.85 -6.12
CA LEU A 259 -6.46 28.54 -5.52
C LEU A 259 -7.57 29.50 -5.99
N VAL A 260 -7.26 30.77 -6.21
CA VAL A 260 -8.25 31.72 -6.74
C VAL A 260 -8.47 31.49 -8.24
N LEU A 261 -7.44 31.55 -9.06
CA LEU A 261 -7.57 31.61 -10.51
C LEU A 261 -7.94 30.26 -11.13
N VAL A 262 -7.30 29.19 -10.66
CA VAL A 262 -7.48 27.85 -11.23
C VAL A 262 -8.65 27.15 -10.56
N ILE A 263 -8.63 27.07 -9.23
CA ILE A 263 -9.61 26.28 -8.48
C ILE A 263 -10.97 26.98 -8.41
N SER A 264 -11.03 28.24 -7.97
CA SER A 264 -12.33 28.91 -7.80
C SER A 264 -12.87 29.52 -9.10
N VAL A 265 -12.04 30.20 -9.90
CA VAL A 265 -12.52 30.89 -11.12
C VAL A 265 -12.68 29.90 -12.28
N MET A 266 -11.58 29.29 -12.74
CA MET A 266 -11.60 28.47 -13.95
C MET A 266 -12.43 27.19 -13.76
N SER A 267 -12.14 26.39 -12.73
CA SER A 267 -12.79 25.09 -12.55
C SER A 267 -14.29 25.20 -12.32
N TYR A 268 -14.79 26.17 -11.54
CA TYR A 268 -16.23 26.30 -11.33
C TYR A 268 -16.98 26.82 -12.56
N VAL A 269 -16.34 27.67 -13.40
CA VAL A 269 -16.91 28.04 -14.70
C VAL A 269 -17.02 26.81 -15.61
N VAL A 270 -15.99 25.95 -15.64
CA VAL A 270 -15.98 24.70 -16.40
C VAL A 270 -17.02 23.70 -15.87
N ILE A 271 -17.14 23.55 -14.54
CA ILE A 271 -18.16 22.72 -13.89
C ILE A 271 -19.56 23.21 -14.26
N SER A 272 -19.81 24.52 -14.20
CA SER A 272 -21.10 25.12 -14.59
C SER A 272 -21.40 24.90 -16.06
N TRP A 273 -20.41 25.08 -16.93
CA TRP A 273 -20.54 24.79 -18.36
C TRP A 273 -20.85 23.31 -18.61
N SER A 274 -20.19 22.41 -17.90
CA SER A 274 -20.44 20.97 -17.99
C SER A 274 -21.85 20.60 -17.52
N ASN A 275 -22.34 21.26 -16.45
CA ASN A 275 -23.71 21.09 -15.92
C ASN A 275 -24.80 21.63 -16.86
N ARG A 276 -24.42 22.36 -17.92
CA ARG A 276 -25.33 22.71 -19.01
C ARG A 276 -25.57 21.53 -19.97
N HIS A 277 -24.57 20.67 -20.14
CA HIS A 277 -24.55 19.60 -21.14
C HIS A 277 -24.69 18.19 -20.54
N LEU A 278 -24.52 18.07 -19.23
CA LEU A 278 -24.62 16.82 -18.46
C LEU A 278 -25.73 16.92 -17.41
N ASP A 279 -26.11 15.77 -16.89
CA ASP A 279 -27.00 15.69 -15.73
C ASP A 279 -26.30 16.14 -14.45
N SER A 280 -27.05 16.78 -13.55
CA SER A 280 -26.45 17.38 -12.34
C SER A 280 -25.85 16.30 -11.44
N SER A 281 -26.49 15.13 -11.39
CA SER A 281 -25.93 13.93 -10.77
C SER A 281 -24.59 13.51 -11.40
N GLN A 282 -24.50 13.52 -12.73
CA GLN A 282 -23.28 13.15 -13.46
C GLN A 282 -22.15 14.13 -13.20
N VAL A 283 -22.42 15.45 -13.21
CA VAL A 283 -21.41 16.45 -12.88
C VAL A 283 -20.95 16.31 -11.43
N SER A 284 -21.88 16.04 -10.51
CA SER A 284 -21.53 15.80 -9.10
C SER A 284 -20.68 14.55 -8.89
N CYS A 285 -20.81 13.50 -9.72
CA CYS A 285 -19.95 12.30 -9.62
C CYS A 285 -18.46 12.64 -9.74
N TYR A 286 -18.12 13.61 -10.60
CA TYR A 286 -16.73 14.03 -10.76
C TYR A 286 -16.25 14.86 -9.58
N GLY A 287 -17.12 15.58 -8.87
CA GLY A 287 -16.76 16.39 -7.71
C GLY A 287 -16.43 15.62 -6.41
N SER A 288 -16.55 14.28 -6.40
CA SER A 288 -16.44 13.44 -5.21
C SER A 288 -15.31 12.38 -5.25
N PHE A 289 -14.37 12.43 -6.20
CA PHE A 289 -13.26 11.47 -6.21
C PHE A 289 -12.26 11.78 -5.09
N CYS A 290 -12.16 10.82 -4.17
CA CYS A 290 -11.28 10.82 -3.02
C CYS A 290 -9.80 10.96 -3.41
N TYR A 291 -9.13 11.83 -2.65
CA TYR A 291 -7.69 11.98 -2.54
C TYR A 291 -7.00 10.66 -2.24
N ASN A 292 -6.02 10.26 -3.07
CA ASN A 292 -4.84 9.49 -2.67
C ASN A 292 -3.76 9.54 -3.76
N PHE A 293 -2.50 9.48 -3.32
CA PHE A 293 -1.30 9.61 -4.12
C PHE A 293 -1.07 8.36 -4.98
N GLU A 294 -1.04 8.52 -6.30
CA GLU A 294 -0.38 7.60 -7.23
C GLU A 294 0.84 8.33 -7.81
N PHE A 295 2.02 7.74 -7.65
CA PHE A 295 3.24 8.21 -8.32
C PHE A 295 3.26 7.60 -9.72
N GLU A 296 2.95 8.38 -10.76
CA GLU A 296 3.34 8.02 -12.14
C GLU A 296 4.85 8.20 -12.29
N ARG A 297 5.56 7.12 -12.64
CA ARG A 297 7.03 7.13 -12.87
C ARG A 297 7.37 7.81 -14.20
N ASN A 298 8.38 8.69 -14.16
CA ASN A 298 9.23 8.98 -15.30
C ASN A 298 10.38 7.94 -15.30
N GLU A 299 10.32 6.92 -16.17
CA GLU A 299 11.42 5.96 -16.36
C GLU A 299 12.68 6.61 -16.95
N GLU A 300 12.58 7.82 -17.50
CA GLU A 300 13.67 8.54 -18.18
C GLU A 300 14.78 9.10 -17.26
N ALA A 301 14.76 8.84 -15.95
CA ALA A 301 15.70 9.42 -14.97
C ALA A 301 16.57 8.41 -14.20
N LEU A 302 16.59 7.12 -14.57
CA LEU A 302 17.45 6.15 -13.90
C LEU A 302 18.91 6.24 -14.39
N PRO A 303 19.92 6.17 -13.51
CA PRO A 303 21.30 6.04 -13.92
C PRO A 303 21.49 4.81 -14.81
N SER A 304 22.17 4.95 -15.94
CA SER A 304 22.34 3.89 -16.94
C SER A 304 23.11 2.65 -16.47
N HIS A 305 23.77 2.71 -15.30
CA HIS A 305 24.50 1.60 -14.70
C HIS A 305 23.64 0.75 -13.76
N TRP A 306 22.41 1.14 -13.45
CA TRP A 306 21.53 0.36 -12.59
C TRP A 306 20.87 -0.80 -13.33
N LYS A 307 20.73 -1.92 -12.62
CA LYS A 307 20.00 -3.11 -13.10
C LYS A 307 18.49 -2.85 -13.15
N PRO A 308 17.69 -3.68 -13.86
CA PRO A 308 16.23 -3.62 -13.79
C PRO A 308 15.73 -3.73 -12.35
N THR A 309 14.66 -2.99 -12.01
CA THR A 309 14.09 -3.02 -10.65
C THR A 309 13.52 -4.40 -10.35
N ILE A 310 13.91 -4.97 -9.20
CA ILE A 310 13.33 -6.22 -8.68
C ILE A 310 12.24 -5.93 -7.65
N ARG A 311 11.23 -6.80 -7.59
CA ARG A 311 10.13 -6.73 -6.61
C ARG A 311 10.38 -7.72 -5.47
N VAL A 312 10.37 -7.22 -4.24
CA VAL A 312 10.69 -7.98 -3.03
C VAL A 312 9.51 -7.93 -2.08
N ALA A 313 8.82 -9.05 -1.92
CA ALA A 313 7.79 -9.19 -0.90
C ALA A 313 8.38 -9.53 0.46
N VAL A 314 7.83 -8.92 1.52
CA VAL A 314 8.19 -9.21 2.91
C VAL A 314 6.91 -9.41 3.72
N SER A 315 6.66 -10.62 4.21
CA SER A 315 5.55 -10.90 5.13
C SER A 315 5.92 -10.58 6.57
N GLY A 316 4.94 -10.27 7.42
CA GLY A 316 5.22 -9.79 8.77
C GLY A 316 5.98 -8.45 8.75
N ALA A 317 5.68 -7.58 7.79
CA ALA A 317 6.45 -6.37 7.52
C ALA A 317 6.55 -5.37 8.68
N ALA A 318 5.61 -5.41 9.64
CA ALA A 318 5.64 -4.61 10.86
C ALA A 318 6.45 -5.24 12.01
N GLY A 319 7.01 -6.43 11.80
CA GLY A 319 7.75 -7.17 12.82
C GLY A 319 9.13 -6.56 13.12
N GLN A 320 9.70 -6.93 14.26
CA GLN A 320 11.02 -6.43 14.70
C GLN A 320 12.16 -6.80 13.73
N ILE A 321 12.08 -7.98 13.09
CA ILE A 321 13.06 -8.40 12.07
C ILE A 321 12.93 -7.51 10.83
N SER A 322 11.71 -7.36 10.32
CA SER A 322 11.39 -6.53 9.16
C SER A 322 11.83 -5.07 9.36
N ASN A 323 11.65 -4.53 10.56
CA ASN A 323 12.06 -3.15 10.88
C ASN A 323 13.57 -2.90 10.77
N HIS A 324 14.40 -3.94 10.72
CA HIS A 324 15.83 -3.82 10.41
C HIS A 324 16.11 -4.21 8.96
N LEU A 325 15.49 -5.30 8.49
CA LEU A 325 15.73 -5.87 7.17
C LEU A 325 15.34 -4.92 6.04
N LEU A 326 14.19 -4.23 6.15
CA LEU A 326 13.68 -3.38 5.07
C LEU A 326 14.63 -2.22 4.74
N PHE A 327 15.26 -1.63 5.76
CA PHE A 327 16.26 -0.57 5.58
C PHE A 327 17.59 -1.12 5.02
N GLN A 328 17.95 -2.36 5.36
CA GLN A 328 19.09 -3.05 4.72
C GLN A 328 18.83 -3.31 3.23
N ILE A 329 17.62 -3.73 2.88
CA ILE A 329 17.22 -3.93 1.47
C ILE A 329 17.22 -2.58 0.73
N ALA A 330 16.56 -1.56 1.29
CA ALA A 330 16.44 -0.24 0.67
C ALA A 330 17.79 0.47 0.48
N SER A 331 18.76 0.26 1.39
CA SER A 331 20.11 0.80 1.27
C SER A 331 20.99 0.14 0.20
N GLY A 332 20.56 -1.00 -0.36
CA GLY A 332 21.35 -1.81 -1.27
C GLY A 332 22.29 -2.81 -0.59
N LEU A 333 22.30 -2.88 0.76
CA LEU A 333 23.16 -3.82 1.49
C LEU A 333 22.86 -5.29 1.14
N THR A 334 21.59 -5.60 0.86
CA THR A 334 21.13 -6.97 0.59
C THR A 334 21.32 -7.40 -0.87
N PHE A 335 21.03 -6.52 -1.84
CA PHE A 335 21.00 -6.87 -3.27
C PHE A 335 22.10 -6.21 -4.12
N GLY A 336 22.88 -5.30 -3.54
CA GLY A 336 23.93 -4.54 -4.22
C GLY A 336 23.58 -3.06 -4.39
N GLU A 337 24.61 -2.23 -4.52
CA GLU A 337 24.48 -0.76 -4.65
C GLU A 337 23.97 -0.30 -6.03
N ASP A 338 23.86 -1.22 -6.99
CA ASP A 338 23.41 -0.99 -8.37
C ASP A 338 22.06 -1.65 -8.69
N GLN A 339 21.37 -2.18 -7.67
CA GLN A 339 20.13 -2.96 -7.82
C GLN A 339 18.94 -2.21 -7.21
N PRO A 340 18.11 -1.53 -8.03
CA PRO A 340 16.89 -0.91 -7.55
C PRO A 340 15.87 -1.95 -7.09
N VAL A 341 15.10 -1.61 -6.06
CA VAL A 341 14.13 -2.51 -5.42
C VAL A 341 12.76 -1.84 -5.27
N ALA A 342 11.71 -2.64 -5.40
CA ALA A 342 10.33 -2.30 -5.04
C ALA A 342 9.90 -3.22 -3.88
N LEU A 343 9.54 -2.64 -2.74
CA LEU A 343 9.16 -3.38 -1.54
C LEU A 343 7.66 -3.62 -1.51
N HIS A 344 7.24 -4.88 -1.45
CA HIS A 344 5.85 -5.30 -1.28
C HIS A 344 5.65 -5.82 0.15
N LEU A 345 5.09 -5.00 1.02
CA LEU A 345 4.98 -5.25 2.45
C LEU A 345 3.64 -5.94 2.76
N LEU A 346 3.72 -7.20 3.17
CA LEU A 346 2.55 -7.97 3.62
C LEU A 346 2.43 -7.90 5.15
N GLY A 347 1.39 -7.22 5.60
CA GLY A 347 0.96 -7.16 6.99
C GLY A 347 -0.18 -8.13 7.30
N SER A 348 -0.72 -8.01 8.51
CA SER A 348 -2.02 -8.57 8.88
C SER A 348 -2.99 -7.42 9.15
N ASP A 349 -4.30 -7.69 9.19
CA ASP A 349 -5.28 -6.68 9.57
C ASP A 349 -4.97 -6.02 10.93
N ARG A 350 -4.37 -6.78 11.86
CA ARG A 350 -3.97 -6.29 13.19
C ARG A 350 -2.74 -5.38 13.17
N SER A 351 -1.91 -5.47 12.14
CA SER A 351 -0.62 -4.77 12.07
C SER A 351 -0.53 -3.77 10.94
N LYS A 352 -1.64 -3.45 10.27
CA LYS A 352 -1.65 -2.60 9.08
C LYS A 352 -1.19 -1.16 9.35
N ASP A 353 -1.62 -0.55 10.46
CA ASP A 353 -1.13 0.76 10.92
C ASP A 353 0.38 0.74 11.16
N ALA A 354 0.89 -0.36 11.75
CA ALA A 354 2.31 -0.52 12.00
C ALA A 354 3.11 -0.68 10.69
N VAL A 355 2.57 -1.40 9.69
CA VAL A 355 3.19 -1.49 8.35
C VAL A 355 3.21 -0.12 7.67
N GLN A 356 2.19 0.72 7.85
CA GLN A 356 2.20 2.10 7.36
C GLN A 356 3.25 2.96 8.05
N GLY A 357 3.38 2.84 9.37
CA GLY A 357 4.45 3.50 10.11
C GLY A 357 5.83 3.14 9.55
N VAL A 358 6.07 1.85 9.27
CA VAL A 358 7.31 1.39 8.62
C VAL A 358 7.46 1.97 7.21
N ALA A 359 6.39 2.04 6.41
CA ALA A 359 6.44 2.66 5.09
C ALA A 359 6.79 4.16 5.16
N MET A 360 6.24 4.90 6.12
CA MET A 360 6.58 6.31 6.35
C MET A 360 8.07 6.47 6.72
N GLU A 361 8.62 5.59 7.57
CA GLU A 361 10.05 5.64 7.88
C GLU A 361 10.94 5.32 6.67
N LEU A 362 10.51 4.41 5.79
CA LEU A 362 11.20 4.12 4.53
C LEU A 362 11.19 5.32 3.57
N GLU A 363 10.07 6.04 3.49
CA GLU A 363 9.94 7.29 2.72
C GLU A 363 10.87 8.39 3.27
N ASP A 364 10.86 8.60 4.59
CA ASP A 364 11.69 9.60 5.27
C ASP A 364 13.20 9.30 5.13
N SER A 365 13.56 8.03 4.88
CA SER A 365 14.96 7.58 4.73
C SER A 365 15.61 7.97 3.40
N CYS A 366 14.85 8.43 2.40
CA CYS A 366 15.36 8.94 1.13
C CYS A 366 16.31 7.97 0.39
N TYR A 367 16.07 6.66 0.46
CA TYR A 367 16.91 5.68 -0.22
C TYR A 367 16.75 5.73 -1.74
N PRO A 368 17.82 5.96 -2.52
CA PRO A 368 17.71 6.14 -3.97
C PRO A 368 17.34 4.86 -4.73
N LEU A 369 17.76 3.70 -4.20
CA LEU A 369 17.46 2.37 -4.76
C LEU A 369 16.03 1.91 -4.44
N LEU A 370 15.39 2.47 -3.42
CA LEU A 370 14.00 2.16 -3.10
C LEU A 370 13.07 2.92 -4.04
N ARG A 371 12.54 2.20 -5.04
CA ARG A 371 11.74 2.80 -6.11
C ARG A 371 10.27 2.86 -5.77
N GLU A 372 9.78 1.86 -5.04
CA GLU A 372 8.39 1.71 -4.67
C GLU A 372 8.27 1.04 -3.30
N VAL A 373 7.25 1.46 -2.55
CA VAL A 373 6.76 0.75 -1.37
C VAL A 373 5.28 0.53 -1.58
N TRP A 374 4.87 -0.73 -1.57
CA TRP A 374 3.49 -1.15 -1.74
C TRP A 374 3.08 -1.98 -0.53
N ILE A 375 1.94 -1.68 0.08
CA ILE A 375 1.50 -2.32 1.33
C ILE A 375 0.18 -3.06 1.12
N SER A 376 0.03 -4.24 1.74
CA SER A 376 -1.25 -4.95 1.77
C SER A 376 -1.35 -5.93 2.92
N THR A 377 -2.58 -6.37 3.18
CA THR A 377 -2.91 -7.48 4.09
C THR A 377 -3.30 -8.75 3.32
N GLU A 378 -3.41 -8.66 1.97
CA GLU A 378 -3.78 -9.76 1.09
C GLU A 378 -2.56 -10.35 0.39
N ALA A 379 -2.28 -11.64 0.61
CA ALA A 379 -1.10 -12.31 0.08
C ALA A 379 -1.04 -12.29 -1.46
N GLU A 380 -2.15 -12.54 -2.16
CA GLU A 380 -2.18 -12.51 -3.64
C GLU A 380 -1.84 -11.15 -4.23
N GLN A 381 -2.14 -10.06 -3.51
CA GLN A 381 -1.80 -8.73 -4.00
C GLN A 381 -0.33 -8.40 -3.67
N ALA A 382 0.14 -8.75 -2.47
CA ALA A 382 1.53 -8.54 -2.06
C ALA A 382 2.52 -9.35 -2.88
N PHE A 383 2.15 -10.54 -3.31
CA PHE A 383 3.02 -11.42 -4.08
C PHE A 383 2.90 -11.25 -5.59
N ARG A 384 2.17 -10.24 -6.08
CA ARG A 384 2.04 -10.00 -7.51
C ARG A 384 3.38 -9.61 -8.13
N ASP A 385 3.80 -10.39 -9.13
CA ASP A 385 5.00 -10.20 -9.95
C ASP A 385 6.31 -10.11 -9.16
N VAL A 386 6.36 -10.70 -7.95
CA VAL A 386 7.53 -10.61 -7.08
C VAL A 386 8.64 -11.56 -7.50
N ASP A 387 9.89 -11.09 -7.44
CA ASP A 387 11.11 -11.85 -7.74
C ASP A 387 11.66 -12.52 -6.48
N TRP A 388 11.41 -11.93 -5.31
CA TRP A 388 11.77 -12.48 -4.01
C TRP A 388 10.61 -12.39 -3.03
N ALA A 389 10.41 -13.44 -2.23
CA ALA A 389 9.43 -13.47 -1.15
C ALA A 389 10.09 -13.88 0.17
N ILE A 390 10.20 -12.94 1.11
CA ILE A 390 10.80 -13.15 2.43
C ILE A 390 9.67 -13.31 3.45
N LEU A 391 9.39 -14.55 3.83
CA LEU A 391 8.24 -14.93 4.63
C LEU A 391 8.59 -14.99 6.13
N ILE A 392 8.51 -13.84 6.80
CA ILE A 392 8.83 -13.69 8.24
C ILE A 392 7.60 -13.88 9.11
N GLY A 393 6.43 -13.46 8.64
CA GLY A 393 5.20 -13.46 9.42
C GLY A 393 4.71 -14.87 9.75
N ALA A 394 4.84 -15.26 11.01
CA ALA A 394 4.23 -16.44 11.60
C ALA A 394 3.58 -16.08 12.94
N LYS A 395 2.65 -16.91 13.40
CA LYS A 395 2.03 -16.77 14.70
C LYS A 395 3.04 -17.21 15.77
N PRO A 396 3.32 -16.37 16.78
CA PRO A 396 4.19 -16.75 17.89
C PRO A 396 3.51 -17.83 18.72
N ARG A 397 4.32 -18.65 19.39
CA ARG A 397 3.79 -19.66 20.29
C ARG A 397 3.11 -19.04 21.51
N GLY A 398 1.88 -19.48 21.77
CA GLY A 398 1.09 -19.04 22.93
C GLY A 398 1.40 -19.84 24.21
N PRO A 399 1.08 -19.30 25.40
CA PRO A 399 1.17 -20.05 26.65
C PRO A 399 0.33 -21.33 26.60
N GLY A 400 0.94 -22.48 26.90
CA GLY A 400 0.26 -23.79 26.90
C GLY A 400 -0.11 -24.33 25.51
N MET A 401 0.39 -23.72 24.43
CA MET A 401 0.19 -24.22 23.06
C MET A 401 1.06 -25.44 22.80
N GLU A 402 0.42 -26.53 22.37
CA GLU A 402 1.11 -27.74 21.92
C GLU A 402 1.84 -27.47 20.61
N ARG A 403 2.91 -28.22 20.36
CA ARG A 403 3.70 -28.02 19.15
C ARG A 403 2.93 -28.38 17.88
N SER A 404 2.09 -29.41 17.94
CA SER A 404 1.19 -29.79 16.84
C SER A 404 0.25 -28.65 16.44
N ASP A 405 -0.26 -27.90 17.42
CA ASP A 405 -1.14 -26.75 17.17
C ASP A 405 -0.38 -25.61 16.49
N LEU A 406 0.87 -25.35 16.91
CA LEU A 406 1.72 -24.34 16.29
C LEU A 406 2.03 -24.70 14.83
N LEU A 407 2.36 -25.97 14.57
CA LEU A 407 2.60 -26.52 13.23
C LEU A 407 1.38 -26.37 12.33
N ASP A 408 0.19 -26.71 12.81
CA ASP A 408 -1.05 -26.61 12.03
C ASP A 408 -1.41 -25.14 11.74
N LEU A 409 -1.38 -24.28 12.77
CA LEU A 409 -1.73 -22.87 12.62
C LEU A 409 -0.79 -22.12 11.67
N ASN A 410 0.52 -22.29 11.83
CA ASN A 410 1.48 -21.66 10.92
C ASN A 410 1.46 -22.35 9.56
N GLY A 411 1.32 -23.67 9.51
CA GLY A 411 1.18 -24.41 8.27
C GLY A 411 0.04 -23.89 7.38
N GLN A 412 -1.13 -23.56 7.95
CA GLN A 412 -2.24 -22.96 7.19
C GLN A 412 -1.87 -21.58 6.60
N ILE A 413 -1.12 -20.76 7.34
CA ILE A 413 -0.62 -19.46 6.84
C ILE A 413 0.28 -19.68 5.63
N PHE A 414 1.22 -20.61 5.72
CA PHE A 414 2.18 -20.89 4.66
C PHE A 414 1.57 -21.67 3.49
N GLN A 415 0.50 -22.45 3.72
CA GLN A 415 -0.32 -23.03 2.67
C GLN A 415 -0.96 -21.92 1.82
N MET A 416 -1.64 -20.96 2.45
CA MET A 416 -2.26 -19.84 1.75
C MET A 416 -1.23 -18.95 1.03
N GLN A 417 -0.08 -18.67 1.68
CA GLN A 417 0.98 -17.91 1.06
C GLN A 417 1.62 -18.65 -0.13
N GLY A 418 1.83 -19.96 -0.04
CA GLY A 418 2.28 -20.80 -1.15
C GLY A 418 1.31 -20.76 -2.33
N GLN A 419 0.01 -20.91 -2.08
CA GLN A 419 -1.04 -20.82 -3.12
C GLN A 419 -1.05 -19.44 -3.79
N ALA A 420 -0.87 -18.36 -3.02
CA ALA A 420 -0.79 -17.01 -3.55
C ALA A 420 0.46 -16.83 -4.43
N LEU A 421 1.64 -17.23 -3.94
CA LEU A 421 2.89 -17.19 -4.72
C LEU A 421 2.75 -17.95 -6.03
N ASN A 422 2.20 -19.17 -5.98
CA ASN A 422 1.95 -20.01 -7.16
C ASN A 422 1.12 -19.34 -8.26
N LYS A 423 0.20 -18.47 -7.86
CA LYS A 423 -0.79 -17.85 -8.74
C LYS A 423 -0.28 -16.56 -9.35
N VAL A 424 0.49 -15.76 -8.60
CA VAL A 424 0.76 -14.37 -8.97
C VAL A 424 2.24 -13.96 -8.96
N ALA A 425 3.15 -14.76 -8.39
CA ALA A 425 4.56 -14.42 -8.36
C ALA A 425 5.23 -14.67 -9.72
N ASN A 426 6.42 -14.10 -9.90
CA ASN A 426 7.27 -14.44 -11.03
C ASN A 426 7.61 -15.95 -10.99
N PRO A 427 7.57 -16.71 -12.11
CA PRO A 427 7.90 -18.14 -12.11
C PRO A 427 9.28 -18.50 -11.54
N ASP A 428 10.25 -17.57 -11.62
CA ASP A 428 11.59 -17.73 -11.05
C ASP A 428 11.74 -17.14 -9.64
N CYS A 429 10.63 -16.79 -8.97
CA CYS A 429 10.63 -16.20 -7.63
C CYS A 429 11.39 -17.08 -6.63
N LYS A 430 12.23 -16.45 -5.81
CA LYS A 430 12.96 -17.09 -4.70
C LYS A 430 12.28 -16.81 -3.37
N VAL A 431 12.01 -17.87 -2.61
CA VAL A 431 11.22 -17.83 -1.38
C VAL A 431 12.11 -18.15 -0.19
N VAL A 432 12.19 -17.24 0.77
CA VAL A 432 12.97 -17.39 2.00
C VAL A 432 12.03 -17.41 3.20
N VAL A 433 11.86 -18.57 3.83
CA VAL A 433 11.02 -18.77 5.00
C VAL A 433 11.82 -18.56 6.28
N VAL A 434 11.33 -17.66 7.11
CA VAL A 434 11.91 -17.30 8.42
C VAL A 434 10.93 -17.61 9.54
N GLY A 435 9.63 -17.49 9.28
CA GLY A 435 8.59 -17.77 10.28
C GLY A 435 8.59 -19.23 10.73
N ASN A 436 8.64 -19.47 12.04
CA ASN A 436 8.77 -20.81 12.61
C ASN A 436 7.47 -21.63 12.57
N PRO A 437 7.55 -22.97 12.44
CA PRO A 437 8.76 -23.78 12.20
C PRO A 437 9.21 -23.69 10.73
N CYS A 438 10.36 -23.07 10.45
CA CYS A 438 10.66 -22.56 9.12
C CYS A 438 10.88 -23.66 8.07
N ASN A 439 11.52 -24.78 8.41
CA ASN A 439 11.69 -25.93 7.52
C ASN A 439 10.34 -26.48 7.05
N THR A 440 9.45 -26.81 7.99
CA THR A 440 8.13 -27.38 7.69
C THR A 440 7.20 -26.36 7.02
N ASN A 441 7.27 -25.08 7.39
CA ASN A 441 6.55 -24.00 6.70
C ASN A 441 7.02 -23.83 5.24
N ALA A 442 8.33 -23.95 4.98
CA ALA A 442 8.88 -23.95 3.62
C ALA A 442 8.41 -25.17 2.82
N LEU A 443 8.36 -26.35 3.44
CA LEU A 443 7.83 -27.55 2.81
C LEU A 443 6.37 -27.33 2.39
N ILE A 444 5.53 -26.81 3.29
CA ILE A 444 4.11 -26.55 3.01
C ILE A 444 3.95 -25.52 1.90
N ALA A 445 4.68 -24.41 1.95
CA ALA A 445 4.64 -23.37 0.92
C ALA A 445 5.05 -23.93 -0.45
N MET A 446 6.13 -24.72 -0.50
CA MET A 446 6.64 -25.36 -1.72
C MET A 446 5.63 -26.33 -2.32
N GLN A 447 5.01 -27.20 -1.50
CA GLN A 447 4.03 -28.18 -1.97
C GLN A 447 2.73 -27.53 -2.47
N ASN A 448 2.42 -26.33 -1.99
CA ASN A 448 1.28 -25.54 -2.45
C ASN A 448 1.63 -24.57 -3.61
N ALA A 449 2.85 -24.63 -4.12
CA ALA A 449 3.33 -23.81 -5.23
C ALA A 449 4.00 -24.61 -6.36
N PRO A 450 3.28 -25.55 -6.99
CA PRO A 450 3.85 -26.45 -8.01
C PRO A 450 4.35 -25.74 -9.29
N ASN A 451 3.94 -24.50 -9.55
CA ASN A 451 4.43 -23.72 -10.70
C ASN A 451 5.79 -23.05 -10.43
N LEU A 452 6.23 -22.99 -9.18
CA LEU A 452 7.54 -22.47 -8.80
C LEU A 452 8.52 -23.63 -8.64
N LYS A 453 9.79 -23.39 -8.97
CA LYS A 453 10.83 -24.40 -8.84
C LYS A 453 11.04 -24.75 -7.36
N ARG A 454 11.06 -26.05 -7.04
CA ARG A 454 11.28 -26.56 -5.66
C ARG A 454 12.58 -26.03 -5.06
N GLU A 455 13.63 -25.94 -5.87
CA GLU A 455 14.95 -25.42 -5.48
C GLU A 455 14.91 -23.98 -4.96
N ASN A 456 13.89 -23.19 -5.32
CA ASN A 456 13.76 -21.79 -4.91
C ASN A 456 13.14 -21.60 -3.51
N PHE A 457 12.72 -22.66 -2.82
CA PHE A 457 12.14 -22.59 -1.46
C PHE A 457 13.19 -22.91 -0.41
N HIS A 458 13.57 -21.90 0.36
CA HIS A 458 14.62 -22.00 1.37
C HIS A 458 14.05 -21.68 2.74
N ALA A 459 14.53 -22.37 3.79
CA ALA A 459 14.33 -22.00 5.18
C ALA A 459 15.63 -21.48 5.81
N LEU A 460 15.51 -20.47 6.67
CA LEU A 460 16.66 -19.73 7.20
C LEU A 460 17.34 -20.46 8.37
N THR A 461 18.54 -20.99 8.13
CA THR A 461 19.47 -21.48 9.17
C THR A 461 20.75 -20.65 9.28
N ARG A 462 20.84 -19.57 8.49
CA ARG A 462 22.02 -18.68 8.44
C ARG A 462 22.31 -17.97 9.76
N LEU A 463 21.29 -17.72 10.59
CA LEU A 463 21.50 -17.14 11.92
C LEU A 463 22.30 -18.09 12.81
N ASP A 464 21.96 -19.37 12.76
CA ASP A 464 22.62 -20.42 13.53
C ASP A 464 24.05 -20.62 13.03
N GLN A 465 24.27 -20.58 11.72
CA GLN A 465 25.62 -20.61 11.13
C GLN A 465 26.47 -19.44 11.63
N ASN A 466 25.91 -18.23 11.64
CA ASN A 466 26.60 -17.02 12.13
C ASN A 466 26.90 -17.13 13.64
N ARG A 467 25.97 -17.68 14.44
CA ARG A 467 26.16 -17.93 15.89
C ARG A 467 27.24 -18.98 16.13
N ALA A 468 27.23 -20.09 15.39
CA ALA A 468 28.22 -21.15 15.45
C ALA A 468 29.63 -20.64 15.12
N ARG A 469 29.76 -19.90 13.99
CA ARG A 469 31.00 -19.23 13.60
C ARG A 469 31.52 -18.30 14.70
N SER A 470 30.64 -17.53 15.33
CA SER A 470 31.00 -16.67 16.46
C SER A 470 31.46 -17.46 17.69
N GLN A 471 30.83 -18.58 18.03
CA GLN A 471 31.22 -19.37 19.20
C GLN A 471 32.58 -20.08 18.99
N LEU A 472 32.84 -20.62 17.79
CA LEU A 472 34.16 -21.17 17.44
C LEU A 472 35.25 -20.10 17.53
N ALA A 473 34.97 -18.89 17.04
CA ALA A 473 35.89 -17.77 17.10
C ALA A 473 36.19 -17.33 18.55
N VAL A 474 35.15 -17.23 19.39
CA VAL A 474 35.31 -16.91 20.82
C VAL A 474 36.13 -17.99 21.53
N LYS A 475 35.84 -19.27 21.28
CA LYS A 475 36.53 -20.38 21.94
C LYS A 475 38.00 -20.47 21.52
N SER A 476 38.31 -20.22 20.24
CA SER A 476 39.68 -20.21 19.73
C SER A 476 40.42 -18.88 19.94
N ASN A 477 39.76 -17.88 20.53
CA ASN A 477 40.30 -16.52 20.68
C ASN A 477 40.79 -15.91 19.35
N THR A 478 40.03 -16.15 18.28
CA THR A 478 40.28 -15.61 16.95
C THR A 478 39.16 -14.67 16.50
N HIS A 479 39.39 -13.91 15.43
CA HIS A 479 38.33 -13.15 14.79
C HIS A 479 37.41 -14.09 14.00
N TYR A 480 36.09 -13.88 14.02
CA TYR A 480 35.13 -14.74 13.31
C TYR A 480 35.33 -14.79 11.79
N GLY A 481 36.05 -13.83 11.21
CA GLY A 481 36.46 -13.88 9.79
C GLY A 481 37.54 -14.92 9.48
N ALA A 482 38.21 -15.47 10.49
CA ALA A 482 39.18 -16.56 10.35
C ALA A 482 38.52 -17.95 10.41
N VAL A 483 37.23 -18.02 10.76
CA VAL A 483 36.47 -19.26 10.85
C VAL A 483 35.69 -19.47 9.55
N LYS A 484 35.93 -20.59 8.88
CA LYS A 484 35.35 -20.95 7.58
C LYS A 484 34.74 -22.35 7.60
N ASN A 485 33.98 -22.68 6.58
CA ASN A 485 33.43 -24.00 6.30
C ASN A 485 32.55 -24.56 7.44
N VAL A 486 31.85 -23.68 8.16
CA VAL A 486 30.93 -24.05 9.24
C VAL A 486 29.60 -24.47 8.64
N ALA A 487 29.15 -25.70 8.88
CA ALA A 487 27.82 -26.17 8.46
C ALA A 487 26.81 -26.20 9.62
N ILE A 488 25.53 -26.04 9.28
CA ILE A 488 24.39 -26.35 10.13
C ILE A 488 23.57 -27.39 9.39
N TRP A 489 23.38 -28.56 10.01
CA TRP A 489 22.54 -29.61 9.44
C TRP A 489 21.17 -29.68 10.12
N GLY A 490 20.15 -30.11 9.38
CA GLY A 490 18.85 -30.48 9.94
C GLY A 490 17.82 -29.38 10.03
N ASN A 491 16.98 -29.50 11.05
CA ASN A 491 15.89 -28.58 11.35
C ASN A 491 16.39 -27.30 12.02
N HIS A 492 15.68 -26.19 11.85
CA HIS A 492 15.87 -25.00 12.68
C HIS A 492 15.16 -25.18 14.03
N SER A 493 15.75 -26.03 14.87
CA SER A 493 15.23 -26.41 16.19
C SER A 493 16.38 -26.79 17.13
N THR A 494 16.08 -27.26 18.35
CA THR A 494 17.10 -27.85 19.25
C THR A 494 17.63 -29.21 18.78
N THR A 495 17.23 -29.71 17.60
CA THR A 495 17.88 -30.86 16.96
C THR A 495 18.91 -30.46 15.90
N GLN A 496 19.05 -29.15 15.61
CA GLN A 496 20.06 -28.66 14.67
C GLN A 496 21.47 -29.15 15.03
N VAL A 497 22.30 -29.35 14.01
CA VAL A 497 23.66 -29.87 14.17
C VAL A 497 24.69 -28.85 13.68
N PRO A 498 25.22 -28.00 14.59
CA PRO A 498 26.38 -27.18 14.30
C PRO A 498 27.63 -28.05 14.09
N ASP A 499 28.09 -28.11 12.85
CA ASP A 499 29.19 -28.97 12.43
C ASP A 499 30.53 -28.28 12.68
N PHE A 500 31.27 -28.78 13.68
CA PHE A 500 32.65 -28.38 13.94
C PHE A 500 33.68 -29.27 13.25
N VAL A 501 33.30 -30.46 12.80
CA VAL A 501 34.21 -31.47 12.20
C VAL A 501 34.77 -30.92 10.89
N ASN A 502 33.88 -30.34 10.07
CA ASN A 502 34.26 -29.78 8.77
C ASN A 502 34.69 -28.30 8.85
N ALA A 503 34.55 -27.66 10.01
CA ALA A 503 34.89 -26.27 10.19
C ALA A 503 36.41 -26.08 10.23
N THR A 504 36.89 -24.94 9.72
CA THR A 504 38.30 -24.56 9.80
C THR A 504 38.48 -23.23 10.50
N ILE A 505 39.59 -23.07 11.21
CA ILE A 505 39.99 -21.85 11.91
C ILE A 505 41.43 -21.54 11.51
N LEU A 506 41.66 -20.38 10.90
CA LEU A 506 42.97 -19.99 10.34
C LEU A 506 43.52 -21.02 9.32
N GLY A 507 42.63 -21.74 8.63
CA GLY A 507 42.97 -22.74 7.62
C GLY A 507 43.24 -24.14 8.17
N GLU A 508 43.25 -24.35 9.48
CA GLU A 508 43.37 -25.66 10.12
C GLU A 508 42.00 -26.19 10.56
N PRO A 509 41.77 -27.52 10.62
CA PRO A 509 40.57 -28.11 11.19
C PRO A 509 40.29 -27.57 12.61
N ALA A 510 39.02 -27.26 12.90
CA ALA A 510 38.63 -26.65 14.18
C ALA A 510 39.02 -27.53 15.39
N GLU A 511 38.93 -28.86 15.26
CA GLU A 511 39.35 -29.83 16.29
C GLU A 511 40.86 -29.72 16.64
N LYS A 512 41.71 -29.32 15.68
CA LYS A 512 43.15 -29.12 15.95
C LYS A 512 43.43 -27.80 16.67
N VAL A 513 42.60 -26.78 16.42
CA VAL A 513 42.79 -25.44 17.00
C VAL A 513 42.15 -25.35 18.39
N ILE A 514 41.00 -26.00 18.57
CA ILE A 514 40.29 -26.12 19.83
C ILE A 514 40.56 -27.53 20.36
N ASP A 515 41.70 -27.69 21.05
CA ASP A 515 42.10 -28.95 21.71
C ASP A 515 41.24 -29.21 22.96
N ASN A 516 39.94 -29.38 22.76
CA ASN A 516 38.93 -29.61 23.78
C ASN A 516 37.70 -30.30 23.15
N GLN A 517 37.81 -31.61 22.94
CA GLN A 517 36.76 -32.43 22.32
C GLN A 517 35.45 -32.41 23.13
N ASP A 518 35.54 -32.46 24.46
CA ASP A 518 34.35 -32.42 25.34
C ASP A 518 33.54 -31.14 25.10
N TRP A 519 34.20 -30.00 24.94
CA TRP A 519 33.53 -28.75 24.64
C TRP A 519 32.86 -28.79 23.26
N LEU A 520 33.53 -29.32 22.24
CA LEU A 520 32.99 -29.42 20.88
C LEU A 520 31.75 -30.32 20.83
N GLU A 521 31.79 -31.47 21.50
CA GLU A 521 30.70 -32.44 21.43
C GLU A 521 29.54 -32.14 22.39
N GLN A 522 29.82 -31.59 23.58
CA GLN A 522 28.85 -31.48 24.68
C GLN A 522 28.41 -30.04 24.98
N GLU A 523 29.23 -29.01 24.69
CA GLU A 523 28.92 -27.62 25.05
C GLU A 523 28.62 -26.74 23.84
N PHE A 524 29.31 -26.94 22.72
CA PHE A 524 29.19 -26.09 21.54
C PHE A 524 27.75 -26.01 21.05
N THR A 525 27.14 -27.14 20.73
CA THR A 525 25.76 -27.20 20.23
C THR A 525 24.75 -26.58 21.20
N PRO A 526 24.71 -26.92 22.51
CA PRO A 526 23.82 -26.25 23.46
C PRO A 526 24.00 -24.73 23.57
N VAL A 527 25.22 -24.21 23.41
CA VAL A 527 25.47 -22.76 23.45
C VAL A 527 24.84 -22.05 22.25
N ILE A 528 24.86 -22.66 21.05
CA ILE A 528 24.15 -22.11 19.88
C ILE A 528 22.64 -22.19 20.12
N GLN A 529 22.14 -23.36 20.51
CA GLN A 529 20.71 -23.60 20.71
C GLN A 529 20.07 -22.64 21.71
N THR A 530 20.79 -22.33 22.79
CA THR A 530 20.31 -21.41 23.85
C THR A 530 20.68 -19.94 23.62
N ARG A 531 21.33 -19.61 22.50
CA ARG A 531 21.84 -18.25 22.24
C ARG A 531 20.72 -17.22 22.16
N GLY A 532 19.58 -17.56 21.56
CA GLY A 532 18.40 -16.69 21.49
C GLY A 532 17.92 -16.28 22.89
N ALA A 533 17.74 -17.24 23.79
CA ALA A 533 17.35 -16.98 25.17
C ALA A 533 18.40 -16.18 25.94
N ALA A 534 19.69 -16.45 25.71
CA ALA A 534 20.77 -15.65 26.31
C ALA A 534 20.69 -14.18 25.87
N VAL A 535 20.37 -13.91 24.60
CA VAL A 535 20.14 -12.55 24.10
C VAL A 535 18.90 -11.93 24.76
N ILE A 536 17.75 -12.62 24.79
CA ILE A 536 16.54 -12.10 25.44
C ILE A 536 16.80 -11.77 26.91
N LYS A 537 17.48 -12.66 27.65
CA LYS A 537 17.81 -12.45 29.06
C LYS A 537 18.63 -11.17 29.29
N LYS A 538 19.48 -10.78 28.33
CA LYS A 538 20.33 -9.59 28.44
C LYS A 538 19.70 -8.34 27.83
N TRP A 539 18.97 -8.48 26.74
CA TRP A 539 18.45 -7.38 25.92
C TRP A 539 16.97 -7.05 26.21
N GLY A 540 16.22 -7.98 26.79
CA GLY A 540 14.80 -7.85 27.10
C GLY A 540 13.84 -8.07 25.92
N ARG A 541 14.36 -8.37 24.72
CA ARG A 541 13.57 -8.61 23.50
C ARG A 541 14.31 -9.55 22.52
N SER A 542 13.59 -10.03 21.50
CA SER A 542 14.11 -10.92 20.47
C SER A 542 15.31 -10.35 19.71
N SER A 543 16.11 -11.22 19.09
CA SER A 543 17.33 -10.86 18.36
C SER A 543 17.07 -10.35 16.93
N GLY A 544 16.10 -9.44 16.77
CA GLY A 544 15.62 -8.99 15.45
C GLY A 544 16.71 -8.45 14.52
N ALA A 545 17.67 -7.69 15.05
CA ALA A 545 18.76 -7.11 14.26
C ALA A 545 19.70 -8.19 13.67
N SER A 546 20.14 -9.16 14.49
CA SER A 546 21.02 -10.23 14.00
C SER A 546 20.32 -11.17 13.03
N THR A 547 19.01 -11.39 13.22
CA THR A 547 18.20 -12.17 12.29
C THR A 547 18.04 -11.44 10.94
N ALA A 548 17.84 -10.12 10.95
CA ALA A 548 17.81 -9.34 9.70
C ALA A 548 19.15 -9.41 8.95
N VAL A 549 20.28 -9.33 9.67
CA VAL A 549 21.62 -9.51 9.07
C VAL A 549 21.78 -10.91 8.46
N SER A 550 21.32 -11.96 9.14
CA SER A 550 21.43 -13.32 8.59
C SER A 550 20.55 -13.54 7.36
N ILE A 551 19.37 -12.92 7.28
CA ILE A 551 18.53 -12.91 6.06
C ILE A 551 19.27 -12.21 4.92
N SER A 552 19.86 -11.03 5.16
CA SER A 552 20.67 -10.35 4.15
C SER A 552 21.87 -11.19 3.70
N ASN A 553 22.56 -11.87 4.64
CA ASN A 553 23.66 -12.77 4.29
C ASN A 553 23.19 -14.00 3.50
N HIS A 554 22.02 -14.55 3.82
CA HIS A 554 21.41 -15.65 3.09
C HIS A 554 21.17 -15.26 1.63
N ILE A 555 20.52 -14.14 1.38
CA ILE A 555 20.25 -13.65 0.01
C ILE A 555 21.55 -13.37 -0.73
N ARG A 556 22.50 -12.66 -0.11
CA ARG A 556 23.81 -12.37 -0.73
C ARG A 556 24.59 -13.62 -1.10
N SER A 557 24.53 -14.67 -0.29
CA SER A 557 25.20 -15.94 -0.60
C SER A 557 24.72 -16.60 -1.89
N LEU A 558 23.56 -16.23 -2.42
CA LEU A 558 23.07 -16.67 -3.73
C LEU A 558 23.46 -15.70 -4.85
N LEU A 559 23.72 -14.43 -4.53
CA LEU A 559 24.00 -13.36 -5.48
C LEU A 559 25.50 -13.03 -5.61
N GLU A 560 26.32 -13.61 -4.73
CA GLU A 560 27.77 -13.45 -4.71
C GLU A 560 28.42 -14.84 -4.83
N PRO A 561 29.48 -14.98 -5.66
CA PRO A 561 30.23 -16.23 -5.72
C PRO A 561 30.73 -16.63 -4.33
N THR A 562 30.45 -17.86 -3.93
CA THR A 562 30.93 -18.38 -2.64
C THR A 562 32.45 -18.44 -2.66
N PRO A 563 33.14 -17.88 -1.64
CA PRO A 563 34.60 -17.96 -1.57
C PRO A 563 35.10 -19.40 -1.63
N GLU A 564 36.23 -19.60 -2.32
CA GLU A 564 36.88 -20.90 -2.40
C GLU A 564 37.17 -21.45 -0.98
N GLY A 565 36.83 -22.73 -0.77
CA GLY A 565 37.00 -23.40 0.52
C GLY A 565 36.05 -22.93 1.64
N ASP A 566 35.01 -22.16 1.33
CA ASP A 566 33.94 -21.81 2.29
C ASP A 566 32.56 -22.25 1.80
N CYS A 567 31.57 -22.23 2.68
CA CYS A 567 30.18 -22.58 2.38
C CYS A 567 29.20 -21.66 3.11
N PHE A 568 27.94 -21.72 2.71
CA PHE A 568 26.82 -21.15 3.44
C PHE A 568 25.75 -22.21 3.70
N CYS A 569 24.93 -22.01 4.73
CA CYS A 569 23.85 -22.94 5.04
C CYS A 569 22.49 -22.36 4.69
N MET A 570 21.67 -23.19 4.08
CA MET A 570 20.24 -22.98 3.91
C MET A 570 19.54 -24.34 4.08
N ALA A 571 18.32 -24.32 4.62
CA ALA A 571 17.46 -25.48 4.55
C ALA A 571 16.72 -25.50 3.22
N VAL A 572 16.96 -26.54 2.43
CA VAL A 572 16.48 -26.68 1.05
C VAL A 572 15.90 -28.08 0.84
N CYS A 573 15.25 -28.29 -0.30
CA CYS A 573 14.69 -29.59 -0.64
C CYS A 573 15.77 -30.67 -0.66
N SER A 574 15.56 -31.76 0.08
CA SER A 574 16.53 -32.87 0.20
C SER A 574 16.58 -33.80 -1.01
N ASP A 575 15.73 -33.60 -2.02
CA ASP A 575 15.67 -34.44 -3.22
C ASP A 575 17.07 -34.53 -3.89
N GLY A 576 17.56 -35.75 -4.12
CA GLY A 576 18.85 -35.98 -4.75
C GLY A 576 20.11 -35.60 -3.94
N ASN A 577 19.99 -35.35 -2.63
CA ASN A 577 21.16 -35.05 -1.79
C ASN A 577 22.16 -36.24 -1.72
N PRO A 578 23.48 -35.98 -1.65
CA PRO A 578 24.52 -37.02 -1.63
C PRO A 578 24.72 -37.64 -0.23
N TYR A 579 24.07 -37.11 0.80
CA TYR A 579 24.32 -37.46 2.21
C TYR A 579 23.41 -38.57 2.74
N GLY A 580 22.46 -39.04 1.94
CA GLY A 580 21.51 -40.08 2.30
C GLY A 580 20.39 -39.60 3.21
N ILE A 581 20.13 -38.29 3.27
CA ILE A 581 18.96 -37.72 3.95
C ILE A 581 17.71 -38.09 3.15
N GLU A 582 16.60 -38.37 3.83
CA GLU A 582 15.32 -38.71 3.25
C GLU A 582 14.82 -37.59 2.33
N GLU A 583 14.36 -37.95 1.14
CA GLU A 583 13.84 -37.02 0.13
C GLU A 583 12.51 -36.38 0.57
N GLY A 584 12.17 -35.25 -0.05
CA GLY A 584 10.94 -34.52 0.21
C GLY A 584 10.90 -33.77 1.55
N LEU A 585 12.06 -33.59 2.20
CA LEU A 585 12.21 -32.75 3.39
C LEU A 585 12.79 -31.38 2.99
N ILE A 586 12.59 -30.38 3.84
CA ILE A 586 13.39 -29.15 3.82
C ILE A 586 14.43 -29.29 4.92
N TYR A 587 15.69 -29.50 4.54
CA TYR A 587 16.77 -29.89 5.45
C TYR A 587 17.99 -28.98 5.26
N SER A 588 18.55 -28.46 6.36
CA SER A 588 19.74 -27.59 6.30
C SER A 588 20.97 -28.34 5.86
N MET A 589 21.68 -27.81 4.85
CA MET A 589 22.88 -28.42 4.27
C MET A 589 23.90 -27.32 3.92
N PRO A 590 25.21 -27.66 3.83
CA PRO A 590 26.22 -26.77 3.28
C PRO A 590 26.07 -26.64 1.76
N LEU A 591 26.05 -25.40 1.30
CA LEU A 591 25.85 -25.03 -0.11
C LEU A 591 26.96 -24.11 -0.60
N ARG A 592 27.14 -24.09 -1.93
CA ARG A 592 27.94 -23.11 -2.67
C ARG A 592 27.10 -22.51 -3.80
N SER A 593 27.45 -21.29 -4.22
CA SER A 593 26.80 -20.56 -5.31
C SER A 593 27.84 -19.89 -6.20
N LYS A 594 27.50 -19.76 -7.49
CA LYS A 594 28.26 -18.95 -8.46
C LYS A 594 27.87 -17.47 -8.43
N GLY A 595 26.91 -17.07 -7.59
CA GLY A 595 26.39 -15.71 -7.51
C GLY A 595 25.34 -15.37 -8.56
N ASP A 596 24.74 -16.36 -9.21
CA ASP A 596 23.70 -16.22 -10.24
C ASP A 596 22.28 -16.48 -9.70
N GLY A 597 22.14 -16.60 -8.39
CA GLY A 597 20.91 -16.96 -7.70
C GLY A 597 20.74 -18.47 -7.48
N SER A 598 21.51 -19.32 -8.14
CA SER A 598 21.48 -20.78 -7.96
C SER A 598 22.41 -21.24 -6.83
N TYR A 599 22.29 -22.51 -6.44
CA TYR A 599 23.23 -23.15 -5.52
C TYR A 599 23.45 -24.62 -5.90
N GLU A 600 24.51 -25.20 -5.35
CA GLU A 600 24.77 -26.63 -5.34
C GLU A 600 25.03 -27.09 -3.91
N ILE A 601 24.62 -28.32 -3.58
CA ILE A 601 24.95 -28.96 -2.31
C ILE A 601 26.43 -29.31 -2.36
N CYS A 602 27.20 -28.87 -1.36
CA CYS A 602 28.59 -29.31 -1.22
C CYS A 602 28.61 -30.84 -1.12
N GLU A 603 29.51 -31.53 -1.81
CA GLU A 603 29.65 -33.01 -1.73
C GLU A 603 30.91 -33.43 -0.94
N ASP A 604 31.70 -32.45 -0.51
CA ASP A 604 33.03 -32.59 0.09
C ASP A 604 33.04 -32.60 1.62
N PHE A 605 31.88 -32.71 2.29
CA PHE A 605 31.80 -32.77 3.75
C PHE A 605 31.95 -34.20 4.29
N GLU A 606 32.83 -34.36 5.27
CA GLU A 606 33.05 -35.62 5.97
C GLU A 606 31.95 -35.84 7.03
N ILE A 607 31.30 -37.00 6.99
CA ILE A 607 30.27 -37.39 7.96
C ILE A 607 30.80 -38.53 8.83
N ASN A 608 31.31 -38.19 10.01
CA ASN A 608 31.72 -39.16 11.02
C ASN A 608 30.51 -39.70 11.83
N ASP A 609 30.75 -40.65 12.73
CA ASP A 609 29.70 -41.28 13.53
C ASP A 609 28.94 -40.27 14.41
N TYR A 610 29.64 -39.28 14.99
CA TYR A 610 29.04 -38.20 15.78
C TYR A 610 28.03 -37.38 14.95
N LEU A 611 28.47 -36.91 13.78
CA LEU A 611 27.60 -36.14 12.88
C LEU A 611 26.43 -36.99 12.40
N ARG A 612 26.69 -38.24 11.98
CA ARG A 612 25.65 -39.15 11.49
C ARG A 612 24.55 -39.35 12.53
N GLU A 613 24.91 -39.63 13.78
CA GLU A 613 23.94 -39.83 14.87
C GLU A 613 23.06 -38.58 15.09
N LYS A 614 23.66 -37.39 15.07
CA LYS A 614 22.92 -36.13 15.28
C LYS A 614 22.06 -35.76 14.09
N MET A 615 22.55 -35.98 12.86
CA MET A 615 21.80 -35.73 11.63
C MET A 615 20.53 -36.58 11.57
N VAL A 616 20.64 -37.88 11.89
CA VAL A 616 19.48 -38.80 11.95
C VAL A 616 18.44 -38.31 12.95
N LYS A 617 18.83 -37.82 14.13
CA LYS A 617 17.88 -37.28 15.12
C LYS A 617 17.12 -36.05 14.60
N SER A 618 17.79 -35.18 13.85
CA SER A 618 17.15 -33.99 13.27
C SER A 618 16.27 -34.35 12.06
N GLU A 619 16.67 -35.34 11.28
CA GLU A 619 15.89 -35.92 10.19
C GLU A 619 14.61 -36.57 10.72
N GLU A 620 14.70 -37.42 11.76
CA GLU A 620 13.54 -38.06 12.40
C GLU A 620 12.52 -37.02 12.88
N GLU A 621 12.98 -35.90 13.43
CA GLU A 621 12.11 -34.78 13.79
C GLU A 621 11.39 -34.20 12.57
N LEU A 622 12.10 -33.89 11.48
CA LEU A 622 11.51 -33.34 10.26
C LEU A 622 10.51 -34.31 9.61
N VAL A 623 10.81 -35.61 9.63
CA VAL A 623 9.88 -36.66 9.18
C VAL A 623 8.61 -36.64 10.02
N ASN A 624 8.73 -36.51 11.35
CA ASN A 624 7.60 -36.41 12.25
C ASN A 624 6.78 -35.13 12.02
N GLU A 625 7.43 -33.97 11.82
CA GLU A 625 6.74 -32.72 11.49
C GLU A 625 5.99 -32.83 10.15
N ARG A 626 6.64 -33.33 9.09
CA ARG A 626 6.00 -33.60 7.79
C ARG A 626 4.78 -34.49 7.95
N ASN A 627 4.89 -35.56 8.74
CA ASN A 627 3.78 -36.47 9.02
C ASN A 627 2.61 -35.79 9.76
N CYS A 628 2.88 -34.83 10.64
CA CYS A 628 1.85 -34.03 11.32
C CYS A 628 1.09 -33.10 10.36
N VAL A 629 1.71 -32.64 9.27
CA VAL A 629 1.15 -31.62 8.36
C VAL A 629 0.71 -32.18 7.00
N LYS A 630 0.59 -33.51 6.85
CA LYS A 630 0.19 -34.17 5.59
C LYS A 630 -1.09 -33.59 4.98
N HIS A 631 -2.07 -33.22 5.81
CA HIS A 631 -3.32 -32.60 5.38
C HIS A 631 -3.14 -31.23 4.71
N LEU A 632 -2.02 -30.53 4.98
CA LEU A 632 -1.70 -29.22 4.39
C LEU A 632 -0.90 -29.33 3.09
N ILE A 633 -0.32 -30.50 2.80
CA ILE A 633 0.49 -30.78 1.60
C ILE A 633 -0.18 -31.75 0.62
N GLY A 634 -1.47 -32.03 0.80
CA GLY A 634 -2.24 -32.86 -0.13
C GLY A 634 -2.07 -34.37 0.03
N GLU A 635 -1.51 -34.82 1.16
CA GLU A 635 -1.34 -36.25 1.50
C GLU A 635 -2.37 -36.73 2.53
N THR A 636 -2.87 -37.97 2.37
CA THR A 636 -3.79 -38.59 3.32
C THR A 636 -3.06 -39.40 4.40
N GLY A 637 -3.62 -39.49 5.62
CA GLY A 637 -3.13 -40.41 6.66
C GLY A 637 -2.04 -39.86 7.58
N GLY A 638 -2.03 -38.55 7.84
CA GLY A 638 -1.14 -37.95 8.85
C GLY A 638 -1.45 -38.44 10.27
N ALA A 639 -0.41 -38.80 11.01
CA ALA A 639 -0.48 -39.07 12.44
C ALA A 639 0.58 -38.21 13.12
N CYS A 640 0.16 -37.30 13.99
CA CYS A 640 1.11 -36.42 14.66
C CYS A 640 1.70 -37.11 15.89
N GLN A 641 2.99 -37.41 15.83
CA GLN A 641 3.75 -38.11 16.89
C GLN A 641 4.84 -37.22 17.49
N ILE A 642 4.58 -35.93 17.67
CA ILE A 642 5.56 -35.05 18.31
C ILE A 642 5.28 -34.99 19.80
N MET A 643 6.19 -35.56 20.60
CA MET A 643 6.07 -35.63 22.06
C MET A 643 6.90 -34.57 22.79
N GLU A 644 7.94 -34.03 22.18
CA GLU A 644 8.87 -33.08 22.82
C GLU A 644 8.92 -31.72 22.13
N ASP A 645 9.12 -30.71 22.97
CA ASP A 645 9.25 -29.32 22.59
C ASP A 645 10.72 -29.01 22.24
N THR A 646 11.01 -28.77 20.97
CA THR A 646 12.37 -28.46 20.48
C THR A 646 12.47 -27.05 19.89
N MET A 647 11.50 -26.19 20.16
CA MET A 647 11.57 -24.80 19.71
C MET A 647 12.82 -24.13 20.30
N LEU A 648 13.61 -23.45 19.46
CA LEU A 648 14.81 -22.77 19.92
C LEU A 648 14.45 -21.70 20.95
N PRO A 649 15.06 -21.73 22.15
CA PRO A 649 14.80 -20.73 23.17
C PRO A 649 15.05 -19.31 22.66
N GLY A 650 14.01 -18.47 22.73
CA GLY A 650 14.06 -17.06 22.37
C GLY A 650 13.69 -16.72 20.93
N GLU A 651 13.11 -17.66 20.19
CA GLU A 651 12.64 -17.48 18.82
C GLU A 651 11.12 -17.56 18.72
N ASN A 652 10.44 -16.73 19.53
CA ASN A 652 8.97 -16.59 19.54
C ASN A 652 8.45 -15.65 18.45
#